data_AF-A0A2R6CQ73-F1
#
_entry.id   AF-A0A2R6CQ73-F1
#
_cell.length_a   1.000
_cell.length_b   1.000
_cell.length_c   1.000
_cell.angle_alpha   90.00
_cell.angle_beta   90.00
_cell.angle_gamma   90.00
#
_symmetry.space_group_name_H-M   'P 1'
#
loop_
_entity.id
_entity.type
_entity.pdbx_description
1 polymer ?
#
loop_
_entity_poly.entity_id
_entity_poly.type
_entity_poly.pdbx_seq_one_letter_code
_entity_poly.pdbx_strand_id
1 'polypeptide(L)'
;MSGSGGDEDQPGRAGDLRWQFRTGAWVRSSPTVVDGAVHVGSNDGNLYKLDAETGARREVFETGGMLSSTAGLLSSPIVADGTVYVGSNDSRLYALDAETYEKQWHFYTGSMLSSMSGIFSSPTVAEGTVLFGRDSLYAVDAEAGTQQWRFTTDGGGRSSPTVVGGTVYVGSKDNRVYALDADDGNERWRFRTGSAVNSSPTVAGGTVYVGSRDDNVYALDAHRGVEHWRFDAGGDVFSSPTVANGQVVFGAFAGDVYALDAKTGDQQWRVSTGDSVKSSATVLDDTVFIGSFDGAMYALDLETGEERWHFDTGRGVFSSPTVVDGMVVFGSDDGHVYALDAGVRGSSEDSRVRLRTLGHHEDSGYVADISSPSLAVSLLGTNAPVEVGRELTLRVEVTNLATVDGTESVRAEVEGLGSTTTEQTLASGESELLSMAVPTAGAASGTHTLTVSTDHDSVTGAVLVVDSSGTSDGAGSSAKPIPEQVPTLPAVSVTYSELTTDKLVASSPVTDVYRATVKTTDGEVVLALKEPQEPDSLHPGVVDRLLSGFEIWDLIDEHDHVVSLAGYGGEPHPWVATEHLDGGNLGWRAGQLDFEQALWTAVATTEAVEHAHSRGVAHLELTPGNVLFRSVEGAWDVPEVSGWGFSTRLLASSTTSEGLSPQYTAPEQVDPDTYGHPDNVTDVYQLGILFYELFTGRSPFDEAQFEDSDPVPRGDPDPPSDVAVVPSSLDDVLLTAMAAEKSDRYGHVSFLGDDLQALFERF
;
A
#
# COMPACT_ATOMS: atom_id res chain seq x y z
N MET A 1 -17.21 4.14 70.98
CA MET A 1 -16.11 4.98 70.45
C MET A 1 -14.90 4.09 70.28
N SER A 2 -14.63 3.70 69.03
CA SER A 2 -13.37 3.10 68.58
C SER A 2 -13.48 3.02 67.07
N GLY A 3 -13.17 4.13 66.40
CA GLY A 3 -12.93 4.14 64.96
C GLY A 3 -11.50 3.69 64.73
N SER A 4 -11.33 2.57 64.03
CA SER A 4 -10.10 2.22 63.34
C SER A 4 -9.99 3.15 62.13
N GLY A 5 -9.03 4.08 62.18
CA GLY A 5 -8.60 4.80 60.99
C GLY A 5 -7.99 3.77 60.03
N GLY A 6 -8.53 3.69 58.82
CA GLY A 6 -7.88 2.99 57.73
C GLY A 6 -6.60 3.71 57.38
N ASP A 7 -5.55 2.94 57.12
CA ASP A 7 -4.41 3.40 56.34
C ASP A 7 -4.95 3.87 54.98
N GLU A 8 -4.90 5.17 54.75
CA GLU A 8 -5.03 5.74 53.41
C GLU A 8 -3.81 5.28 52.59
N ASP A 9 -4.06 4.74 51.39
CA ASP A 9 -3.05 4.34 50.40
C ASP A 9 -1.96 5.41 50.27
N GLN A 10 -0.76 5.11 50.75
CA GLN A 10 0.41 5.86 50.33
C GLN A 10 0.69 5.45 48.88
N PRO A 11 0.81 6.39 47.93
CA PRO A 11 1.25 6.05 46.58
C PRO A 11 2.60 5.33 46.66
N GLY A 12 2.81 4.35 45.79
CA GLY A 12 4.08 3.62 45.68
C GLY A 12 5.24 4.59 45.48
N ARG A 13 6.47 4.17 45.79
CA ARG A 13 7.63 5.01 45.50
C ARG A 13 7.82 5.05 43.98
N ALA A 14 8.14 6.23 43.45
CA ALA A 14 8.46 6.39 42.03
C ALA A 14 9.47 5.34 41.55
N GLY A 15 9.17 4.67 40.43
CA GLY A 15 9.94 3.57 39.87
C GLY A 15 9.64 2.19 40.47
N ASP A 16 8.77 2.08 41.47
CA ASP A 16 8.38 0.78 42.05
C ASP A 16 7.55 -0.03 41.05
N LEU A 17 7.82 -1.33 40.98
CA LEU A 17 7.05 -2.28 40.20
C LEU A 17 5.63 -2.43 40.77
N ARG A 18 4.62 -2.12 39.95
CA ARG A 18 3.20 -2.41 40.26
C ARG A 18 2.85 -3.82 39.85
N TRP A 19 3.09 -4.17 38.60
CA TRP A 19 2.89 -5.52 38.07
C TRP A 19 3.81 -5.79 36.86
N GLN A 20 3.98 -7.08 36.55
CA GLN A 20 4.61 -7.53 35.31
C GLN A 20 3.82 -8.70 34.72
N PHE A 21 3.77 -8.78 33.41
CA PHE A 21 3.15 -9.87 32.66
C PHE A 21 4.17 -10.50 31.72
N ARG A 22 4.24 -11.84 31.70
CA ARG A 22 5.18 -12.58 30.85
C ARG A 22 4.48 -13.08 29.58
N THR A 23 4.98 -12.65 28.43
CA THR A 23 4.58 -13.13 27.11
C THR A 23 5.44 -14.33 26.67
N GLY A 24 5.17 -14.88 25.49
CA GLY A 24 5.92 -15.99 24.91
C GLY A 24 7.27 -15.59 24.29
N ALA A 25 7.51 -14.31 23.99
CA ALA A 25 8.75 -13.81 23.38
C ALA A 25 9.02 -12.34 23.74
N TRP A 26 10.11 -11.74 23.26
CA TRP A 26 10.38 -10.29 23.31
C TRP A 26 9.16 -9.40 22.98
N VAL A 27 9.01 -8.30 23.73
CA VAL A 27 7.93 -7.32 23.58
C VAL A 27 8.52 -5.99 23.11
N ARG A 28 8.46 -5.75 21.80
CA ARG A 28 8.97 -4.52 21.17
C ARG A 28 7.87 -3.56 20.70
N SER A 29 6.64 -4.05 20.58
CA SER A 29 5.45 -3.21 20.45
C SER A 29 5.38 -2.24 21.63
N SER A 30 5.06 -0.97 21.36
CA SER A 30 4.68 -0.04 22.42
C SER A 30 3.26 -0.36 22.88
N PRO A 31 2.95 -0.30 24.20
CA PRO A 31 1.63 -0.66 24.71
C PRO A 31 0.65 0.52 24.63
N THR A 32 -0.55 0.29 24.12
CA THR A 32 -1.63 1.28 24.15
C THR A 32 -2.52 1.03 25.35
N VAL A 33 -2.76 2.07 26.16
CA VAL A 33 -3.60 1.95 27.34
C VAL A 33 -4.84 2.81 27.14
N VAL A 34 -6.02 2.20 27.12
CA VAL A 34 -7.32 2.86 26.92
C VAL A 34 -8.37 2.10 27.74
N ASP A 35 -9.30 2.80 28.37
CA ASP A 35 -10.44 2.23 29.12
C ASP A 35 -10.04 1.14 30.14
N GLY A 36 -8.94 1.36 30.85
CA GLY A 36 -8.43 0.42 31.85
C GLY A 36 -7.90 -0.90 31.29
N ALA A 37 -7.60 -0.96 29.99
CA ALA A 37 -6.96 -2.08 29.32
C ALA A 37 -5.62 -1.67 28.68
N VAL A 38 -4.65 -2.58 28.72
CA VAL A 38 -3.37 -2.47 28.02
C VAL A 38 -3.41 -3.40 26.80
N HIS A 39 -3.22 -2.82 25.62
CA HIS A 39 -3.14 -3.50 24.33
C HIS A 39 -1.68 -3.54 23.90
N VAL A 40 -1.10 -4.72 23.73
CA VAL A 40 0.33 -4.83 23.41
C VAL A 40 0.64 -6.06 22.56
N GLY A 41 1.39 -5.85 21.48
CA GLY A 41 1.87 -6.92 20.60
C GLY A 41 3.13 -7.59 21.16
N SER A 42 3.25 -8.88 20.93
CA SER A 42 4.45 -9.65 21.21
C SER A 42 4.95 -10.34 19.94
N ASN A 43 6.26 -10.55 19.87
CA ASN A 43 6.87 -11.29 18.79
C ASN A 43 6.57 -12.80 18.82
N ASP A 44 5.86 -13.30 19.83
CA ASP A 44 5.27 -14.64 19.80
C ASP A 44 4.03 -14.74 18.88
N GLY A 45 3.65 -13.63 18.26
CA GLY A 45 2.55 -13.53 17.31
C GLY A 45 1.20 -13.19 17.94
N ASN A 46 1.19 -12.82 19.22
CA ASN A 46 -0.04 -12.49 19.94
C ASN A 46 -0.17 -11.00 20.26
N LEU A 47 -1.37 -10.49 20.08
CA LEU A 47 -1.81 -9.24 20.66
C LEU A 47 -2.51 -9.55 21.98
N TYR A 48 -2.00 -9.00 23.07
CA TYR A 48 -2.56 -9.20 24.41
C TYR A 48 -3.47 -8.04 24.81
N LYS A 49 -4.59 -8.37 25.47
CA LYS A 49 -5.37 -7.44 26.30
C LYS A 49 -5.08 -7.73 27.76
N LEU A 50 -4.48 -6.79 28.47
CA LEU A 50 -4.24 -6.91 29.91
C LEU A 50 -5.11 -5.91 30.66
N ASP A 51 -5.50 -6.27 31.88
CA ASP A 51 -6.07 -5.34 32.84
C ASP A 51 -5.01 -4.31 33.26
N ALA A 52 -5.29 -3.02 33.11
CA ALA A 52 -4.28 -1.97 33.35
C ALA A 52 -3.87 -1.87 34.83
N GLU A 53 -4.76 -2.17 35.77
CA GLU A 53 -4.47 -2.06 37.20
C GLU A 53 -3.66 -3.26 37.71
N THR A 54 -3.97 -4.46 37.23
CA THR A 54 -3.44 -5.72 37.79
C THR A 54 -2.46 -6.46 36.88
N GLY A 55 -2.39 -6.11 35.59
CA GLY A 55 -1.64 -6.84 34.57
C GLY A 55 -2.22 -8.21 34.22
N ALA A 56 -3.42 -8.55 34.73
CA ALA A 56 -4.06 -9.82 34.45
C ALA A 56 -4.50 -9.90 32.98
N ARG A 57 -4.16 -10.99 32.29
CA ARG A 57 -4.61 -11.22 30.92
C ARG A 57 -6.13 -11.33 30.88
N ARG A 58 -6.76 -10.45 30.10
CA ARG A 58 -8.19 -10.48 29.77
C ARG A 58 -8.43 -11.30 28.50
N GLU A 59 -7.82 -10.89 27.39
CA GLU A 59 -7.99 -11.50 26.06
C GLU A 59 -6.65 -11.67 25.34
N VAL A 60 -6.64 -12.51 24.30
CA VAL A 60 -5.50 -12.69 23.40
C VAL A 60 -6.00 -12.93 21.98
N PHE A 61 -5.40 -12.24 21.02
CA PHE A 61 -5.61 -12.48 19.61
C PHE A 61 -4.33 -13.04 18.99
N GLU A 62 -4.43 -14.21 18.35
CA GLU A 62 -3.32 -14.86 17.66
C GLU A 62 -3.34 -14.47 16.18
N THR A 63 -2.23 -13.93 15.67
CA THR A 63 -2.11 -13.58 14.25
C THR A 63 -1.95 -14.81 13.36
N GLY A 64 -2.40 -14.74 12.11
CA GLY A 64 -2.62 -15.90 11.23
C GLY A 64 -1.39 -16.39 10.46
N GLY A 65 -0.17 -16.06 10.88
CA GLY A 65 1.04 -16.39 10.13
C GLY A 65 1.35 -17.89 10.03
N MET A 66 1.69 -18.36 8.83
CA MET A 66 1.93 -19.77 8.43
C MET A 66 3.02 -20.51 9.22
N LEU A 67 3.81 -19.79 10.03
CA LEU A 67 4.78 -20.32 10.99
C LEU A 67 4.75 -19.43 12.23
N SER A 68 4.42 -19.96 13.42
CA SER A 68 4.30 -19.17 14.66
C SER A 68 5.58 -18.41 15.05
N SER A 69 6.73 -18.73 14.45
CA SER A 69 8.01 -18.04 14.62
C SER A 69 8.20 -16.79 13.73
N THR A 70 7.31 -16.55 12.75
CA THR A 70 7.41 -15.42 11.80
C THR A 70 6.33 -14.36 12.00
N ALA A 71 5.22 -14.69 12.68
CA ALA A 71 4.05 -13.83 12.86
C ALA A 71 4.19 -12.75 13.95
N GLY A 72 5.42 -12.39 14.36
CA GLY A 72 5.62 -11.46 15.47
C GLY A 72 4.96 -10.09 15.28
N LEU A 73 4.46 -9.50 16.37
CA LEU A 73 3.88 -8.16 16.36
C LEU A 73 4.92 -7.14 16.85
N LEU A 74 5.51 -6.44 15.89
CA LEU A 74 6.44 -5.33 16.14
C LEU A 74 5.79 -3.95 15.98
N SER A 75 4.69 -3.88 15.22
CA SER A 75 3.81 -2.72 15.17
C SER A 75 3.17 -2.48 16.54
N SER A 76 3.04 -1.22 16.94
CA SER A 76 2.30 -0.87 18.15
C SER A 76 0.81 -0.77 17.82
N PRO A 77 -0.10 -1.41 18.59
CA PRO A 77 -1.53 -1.31 18.33
C PRO A 77 -2.01 0.13 18.57
N ILE A 78 -3.09 0.54 17.91
CA ILE A 78 -3.82 1.77 18.22
C ILE A 78 -5.28 1.41 18.47
N VAL A 79 -5.92 2.08 19.42
CA VAL A 79 -7.34 1.93 19.70
C VAL A 79 -8.04 3.21 19.27
N ALA A 80 -8.97 3.12 18.33
CA ALA A 80 -9.76 4.25 17.85
C ALA A 80 -11.21 3.78 17.66
N ASP A 81 -12.16 4.56 18.17
CA ASP A 81 -13.61 4.34 18.00
C ASP A 81 -14.08 2.91 18.35
N GLY A 82 -13.49 2.30 19.37
CA GLY A 82 -13.81 0.95 19.82
C GLY A 82 -13.16 -0.17 19.00
N THR A 83 -12.24 0.15 18.10
CA THR A 83 -11.51 -0.81 17.28
C THR A 83 -10.00 -0.75 17.56
N VAL A 84 -9.37 -1.91 17.67
CA VAL A 84 -7.91 -2.07 17.78
C VAL A 84 -7.34 -2.35 16.40
N TYR A 85 -6.46 -1.49 15.93
CA TYR A 85 -5.71 -1.70 14.69
C TYR A 85 -4.27 -2.09 15.00
N VAL A 86 -3.75 -3.13 14.34
CA VAL A 86 -2.37 -3.57 14.52
C VAL A 86 -1.79 -4.23 13.27
N GLY A 87 -0.56 -3.86 12.91
CA GLY A 87 0.19 -4.50 11.83
C GLY A 87 0.94 -5.75 12.29
N SER A 88 0.95 -6.80 11.47
CA SER A 88 1.61 -8.07 11.76
C SER A 88 2.75 -8.38 10.79
N ASN A 89 3.68 -9.22 11.23
CA ASN A 89 4.73 -9.73 10.36
C ASN A 89 4.22 -10.68 9.27
N ASP A 90 2.99 -11.17 9.37
CA ASP A 90 2.31 -11.93 8.33
C ASP A 90 1.82 -11.07 7.15
N SER A 91 2.24 -9.80 7.10
CA SER A 91 1.89 -8.81 6.06
C SER A 91 0.42 -8.38 6.07
N ARG A 92 -0.28 -8.56 7.19
CA ARG A 92 -1.66 -8.08 7.39
C ARG A 92 -1.74 -6.96 8.42
N LEU A 93 -2.61 -5.99 8.14
CA LEU A 93 -3.16 -5.08 9.14
C LEU A 93 -4.46 -5.72 9.65
N TYR A 94 -4.62 -5.83 10.97
CA TYR A 94 -5.82 -6.36 11.60
C TYR A 94 -6.64 -5.24 12.23
N ALA A 95 -7.97 -5.33 12.13
CA ALA A 95 -8.93 -4.54 12.89
C ALA A 95 -9.76 -5.48 13.77
N LEU A 96 -9.74 -5.25 15.08
CA LEU A 96 -10.42 -6.07 16.08
C LEU A 96 -11.35 -5.21 16.91
N ASP A 97 -12.49 -5.75 17.32
CA ASP A 97 -13.33 -5.10 18.33
C ASP A 97 -12.53 -4.97 19.65
N ALA A 98 -12.45 -3.76 20.20
CA ALA A 98 -11.62 -3.48 21.37
C ALA A 98 -12.17 -4.12 22.65
N GLU A 99 -13.46 -4.42 22.72
CA GLU A 99 -14.08 -5.09 23.86
C GLU A 99 -13.86 -6.60 23.79
N THR A 100 -14.25 -7.23 22.66
CA THR A 100 -14.32 -8.69 22.49
C THR A 100 -13.07 -9.31 21.89
N TYR A 101 -12.19 -8.51 21.25
CA TYR A 101 -11.05 -8.97 20.46
C TYR A 101 -11.41 -9.84 19.25
N GLU A 102 -12.69 -9.83 18.85
CA GLU A 102 -13.13 -10.48 17.61
C GLU A 102 -12.64 -9.68 16.40
N LYS A 103 -12.09 -10.38 15.41
CA LYS A 103 -11.63 -9.77 14.17
C LYS A 103 -12.81 -9.22 13.37
N GLN A 104 -12.83 -7.91 13.16
CA GLN A 104 -13.78 -7.23 12.28
C GLN A 104 -13.35 -7.42 10.82
N TRP A 105 -12.11 -7.07 10.50
CA TRP A 105 -11.53 -7.27 9.18
C TRP A 105 -10.00 -7.39 9.26
N HIS A 106 -9.39 -7.71 8.13
CA HIS A 106 -7.95 -7.58 7.94
C HIS A 106 -7.65 -7.13 6.52
N PHE A 107 -6.58 -6.35 6.35
CA PHE A 107 -6.10 -5.88 5.07
C PHE A 107 -4.75 -6.54 4.75
N TYR A 108 -4.61 -7.11 3.54
CA TYR A 108 -3.41 -7.81 3.11
C TYR A 108 -2.59 -6.94 2.14
N THR A 109 -1.27 -6.84 2.39
CA THR A 109 -0.37 -5.94 1.64
C THR A 109 0.32 -6.58 0.42
N GLY A 110 -0.12 -7.77 -0.02
CA GLY A 110 0.14 -8.24 -1.39
C GLY A 110 1.55 -8.75 -1.74
N SER A 111 2.36 -9.28 -0.82
CA SER A 111 3.63 -9.93 -1.23
C SER A 111 4.13 -10.97 -0.22
N MET A 112 4.09 -12.25 -0.59
CA MET A 112 4.68 -13.37 0.19
C MET A 112 6.13 -13.70 -0.23
N LEU A 113 6.59 -13.22 -1.41
CA LEU A 113 7.97 -13.40 -1.87
C LEU A 113 8.98 -12.52 -1.09
N SER A 114 8.50 -11.52 -0.36
CA SER A 114 9.28 -10.70 0.57
C SER A 114 9.06 -11.14 2.03
N SER A 115 9.10 -12.45 2.31
CA SER A 115 8.84 -13.12 3.60
C SER A 115 9.64 -12.63 4.83
N MET A 116 10.33 -11.49 4.72
CA MET A 116 10.99 -10.76 5.81
C MET A 116 10.44 -9.34 6.05
N SER A 117 9.44 -8.86 5.30
CA SER A 117 8.91 -7.49 5.43
C SER A 117 7.51 -7.45 6.04
N GLY A 118 7.45 -7.68 7.35
CA GLY A 118 6.26 -7.44 8.15
C GLY A 118 5.78 -5.99 8.15
N ILE A 119 4.56 -5.74 8.63
CA ILE A 119 4.13 -4.38 8.96
C ILE A 119 4.77 -4.00 10.29
N PHE A 120 5.89 -3.27 10.20
CA PHE A 120 6.62 -2.78 11.37
C PHE A 120 6.19 -1.38 11.81
N SER A 121 5.59 -0.60 10.90
CA SER A 121 5.03 0.71 11.24
C SER A 121 3.79 0.51 12.11
N SER A 122 3.57 1.45 13.02
CA SER A 122 2.33 1.49 13.80
C SER A 122 1.25 2.21 12.99
N PRO A 123 0.02 1.67 12.91
CA PRO A 123 -1.08 2.34 12.24
C PRO A 123 -1.42 3.68 12.92
N THR A 124 -1.89 4.64 12.13
CA THR A 124 -2.47 5.91 12.58
C THR A 124 -3.87 6.02 12.03
N VAL A 125 -4.84 6.40 12.88
CA VAL A 125 -6.24 6.54 12.47
C VAL A 125 -6.61 8.02 12.45
N ALA A 126 -7.05 8.50 11.29
CA ALA A 126 -7.52 9.87 11.11
C ALA A 126 -8.73 9.87 10.17
N GLU A 127 -9.81 10.53 10.59
CA GLU A 127 -10.99 10.80 9.75
C GLU A 127 -11.60 9.59 9.03
N GLY A 128 -11.60 8.41 9.68
CA GLY A 128 -12.13 7.17 9.09
C GLY A 128 -11.13 6.42 8.20
N THR A 129 -9.86 6.84 8.19
CA THR A 129 -8.77 6.20 7.45
C THR A 129 -7.70 5.68 8.40
N VAL A 130 -7.25 4.44 8.15
CA VAL A 130 -6.11 3.80 8.81
C VAL A 130 -4.90 3.85 7.89
N LEU A 131 -3.88 4.58 8.33
CA LEU A 131 -2.63 4.80 7.61
C LEU A 131 -1.50 3.97 8.20
N PHE A 132 -0.75 3.26 7.37
CA PHE A 132 0.42 2.50 7.81
C PHE A 132 1.41 2.27 6.67
N GLY A 133 2.69 2.09 7.03
CA GLY A 133 3.79 1.84 6.10
C GLY A 133 4.30 0.39 6.09
N ARG A 134 4.69 -0.10 4.91
CA ARG A 134 5.44 -1.35 4.69
C ARG A 134 6.47 -1.17 3.56
N ASP A 135 6.12 -1.62 2.36
CA ASP A 135 6.78 -1.36 1.06
C ASP A 135 6.21 -0.11 0.39
N SER A 136 5.03 0.30 0.82
CA SER A 136 4.38 1.56 0.46
C SER A 136 3.72 2.14 1.70
N LEU A 137 3.28 3.38 1.62
CA LEU A 137 2.29 3.90 2.56
C LEU A 137 0.90 3.52 2.03
N TYR A 138 0.09 2.94 2.91
CA TYR A 138 -1.27 2.51 2.61
C TYR A 138 -2.24 3.37 3.41
N ALA A 139 -3.34 3.74 2.78
CA ALA A 139 -4.55 4.24 3.42
C ALA A 139 -5.67 3.22 3.23
N VAL A 140 -6.26 2.80 4.33
CA VAL A 140 -7.31 1.79 4.36
C VAL A 140 -8.52 2.36 5.09
N ASP A 141 -9.70 2.13 4.56
CA ASP A 141 -10.96 2.52 5.20
C ASP A 141 -11.09 1.85 6.57
N ALA A 142 -11.34 2.62 7.62
CA ALA A 142 -11.37 2.15 9.00
C ALA A 142 -12.55 1.19 9.29
N GLU A 143 -13.65 1.33 8.56
CA GLU A 143 -14.85 0.51 8.72
C GLU A 143 -14.82 -0.72 7.80
N ALA A 144 -14.55 -0.52 6.52
CA ALA A 144 -14.61 -1.56 5.50
C ALA A 144 -13.32 -2.37 5.36
N GLY A 145 -12.17 -1.82 5.77
CA GLY A 145 -10.87 -2.47 5.59
C GLY A 145 -10.39 -2.52 4.14
N THR A 146 -10.94 -1.66 3.27
CA THR A 146 -10.60 -1.57 1.84
C THR A 146 -9.54 -0.49 1.59
N GLN A 147 -8.65 -0.69 0.61
CA GLN A 147 -7.66 0.33 0.27
C GLN A 147 -8.36 1.57 -0.31
N GLN A 148 -8.08 2.74 0.27
CA GLN A 148 -8.50 4.03 -0.28
C GLN A 148 -7.45 4.56 -1.26
N TRP A 149 -6.18 4.57 -0.86
CA TRP A 149 -5.07 4.93 -1.72
C TRP A 149 -3.76 4.27 -1.27
N ARG A 150 -2.75 4.32 -2.14
CA ARG A 150 -1.39 3.80 -1.89
C ARG A 150 -0.35 4.76 -2.46
N PHE A 151 0.68 5.04 -1.69
CA PHE A 151 1.85 5.81 -2.11
C PHE A 151 3.12 4.96 -2.06
N THR A 152 3.71 4.67 -3.23
CA THR A 152 4.91 3.84 -3.34
C THR A 152 6.18 4.68 -3.16
N THR A 153 7.12 4.19 -2.35
CA THR A 153 8.44 4.81 -2.17
C THR A 153 9.52 3.83 -2.60
N ASP A 154 10.68 4.33 -3.07
CA ASP A 154 11.76 3.49 -3.61
C ASP A 154 12.37 2.51 -2.57
N GLY A 155 12.11 2.72 -1.26
CA GLY A 155 12.67 1.92 -0.17
C GLY A 155 11.66 1.36 0.83
N GLY A 156 10.38 1.69 0.68
CA GLY A 156 9.29 1.35 1.60
C GLY A 156 9.17 2.26 2.84
N GLY A 157 7.93 2.49 3.27
CA GLY A 157 7.59 3.26 4.47
C GLY A 157 7.80 2.44 5.74
N ARG A 158 8.94 2.62 6.41
CA ARG A 158 9.20 1.93 7.70
C ARG A 158 8.86 2.73 8.93
N SER A 159 8.71 4.05 8.80
CA SER A 159 8.27 4.90 9.89
C SER A 159 6.75 4.81 10.05
N SER A 160 6.23 5.16 11.23
CA SER A 160 4.78 5.28 11.40
C SER A 160 4.33 6.65 10.86
N PRO A 161 3.24 6.73 10.08
CA PRO A 161 2.75 7.99 9.56
C PRO A 161 2.28 8.92 10.68
N THR A 162 2.21 10.22 10.41
CA THR A 162 1.64 11.23 11.30
C THR A 162 0.70 12.10 10.50
N VAL A 163 -0.54 12.27 10.97
CA VAL A 163 -1.55 13.06 10.26
C VAL A 163 -1.81 14.37 10.99
N VAL A 164 -1.65 15.49 10.28
CA VAL A 164 -1.91 16.84 10.80
C VAL A 164 -2.53 17.69 9.71
N GLY A 165 -3.72 18.22 9.96
CA GLY A 165 -4.40 19.18 9.07
C GLY A 165 -4.51 18.65 7.64
N GLY A 166 -5.04 17.43 7.47
CA GLY A 166 -5.16 16.78 6.16
C GLY A 166 -3.83 16.44 5.47
N THR A 167 -2.71 16.45 6.19
CA THR A 167 -1.39 16.09 5.65
C THR A 167 -0.81 14.89 6.37
N VAL A 168 -0.38 13.87 5.62
CA VAL A 168 0.34 12.70 6.13
C VAL A 168 1.85 12.90 6.00
N TYR A 169 2.56 12.89 7.11
CA TYR A 169 4.02 12.94 7.14
C TYR A 169 4.59 11.55 7.38
N VAL A 170 5.56 11.13 6.56
CA VAL A 170 6.18 9.81 6.67
C VAL A 170 7.65 9.84 6.24
N GLY A 171 8.50 9.12 6.97
CA GLY A 171 9.88 8.79 6.59
C GLY A 171 9.99 7.45 5.86
N SER A 172 10.87 7.38 4.86
CA SER A 172 11.13 6.17 4.06
C SER A 172 12.60 5.74 4.10
N LYS A 173 12.85 4.47 3.76
CA LYS A 173 14.22 3.95 3.61
C LYS A 173 14.94 4.47 2.36
N ASP A 174 14.23 5.14 1.46
CA ASP A 174 14.81 5.79 0.28
C ASP A 174 15.55 7.11 0.60
N ASN A 175 15.81 7.36 1.89
CA ASN A 175 16.47 8.55 2.41
C ASN A 175 15.62 9.83 2.24
N ARG A 176 14.29 9.72 2.34
CA ARG A 176 13.38 10.86 2.22
C ARG A 176 12.33 10.91 3.33
N VAL A 177 11.88 12.13 3.56
CA VAL A 177 10.67 12.48 4.31
C VAL A 177 9.66 12.98 3.28
N TYR A 178 8.43 12.50 3.37
CA TYR A 178 7.32 12.88 2.49
C TYR A 178 6.24 13.56 3.31
N ALA A 179 5.60 14.56 2.71
CA ALA A 179 4.28 15.05 3.09
C ALA A 179 3.32 14.77 1.95
N LEU A 180 2.24 14.09 2.27
CA LEU A 180 1.22 13.67 1.34
C LEU A 180 -0.13 14.25 1.76
N ASP A 181 -1.02 14.43 0.81
CA ASP A 181 -2.42 14.68 1.11
C ASP A 181 -3.05 13.45 1.79
N ALA A 182 -3.88 13.67 2.81
CA ALA A 182 -4.51 12.58 3.55
C ALA A 182 -5.66 11.93 2.78
N ASP A 183 -6.33 12.68 1.89
CA ASP A 183 -7.54 12.22 1.21
C ASP A 183 -7.20 11.33 0.01
N ASP A 184 -6.16 11.69 -0.74
CA ASP A 184 -5.81 11.01 -2.00
C ASP A 184 -4.37 10.48 -2.07
N GLY A 185 -3.53 10.77 -1.07
CA GLY A 185 -2.14 10.31 -1.01
C GLY A 185 -1.18 11.06 -1.93
N ASN A 186 -1.60 12.15 -2.58
CA ASN A 186 -0.76 12.92 -3.49
C ASN A 186 0.40 13.61 -2.75
N GLU A 187 1.59 13.58 -3.35
CA GLU A 187 2.77 14.22 -2.77
C GLU A 187 2.62 15.75 -2.74
N ARG A 188 2.60 16.33 -1.54
CA ARG A 188 2.66 17.78 -1.33
C ARG A 188 4.09 18.29 -1.39
N TRP A 189 5.01 17.59 -0.71
CA TRP A 189 6.44 17.84 -0.80
C TRP A 189 7.26 16.62 -0.36
N ARG A 190 8.55 16.61 -0.72
CA ARG A 190 9.54 15.68 -0.18
C ARG A 190 10.85 16.37 0.19
N PHE A 191 11.52 15.86 1.21
CA PHE A 191 12.84 16.31 1.67
C PHE A 191 13.81 15.14 1.71
N ARG A 192 15.06 15.36 1.26
CA ARG A 192 16.10 14.32 1.20
C ARG A 192 17.03 14.41 2.39
N THR A 193 17.13 13.33 3.16
CA THR A 193 18.13 13.12 4.20
C THR A 193 19.36 12.42 3.65
N GLY A 194 20.41 12.28 4.45
CA GLY A 194 21.64 11.57 4.09
C GLY A 194 21.50 10.04 4.12
N SER A 195 20.51 9.52 4.85
CA SER A 195 20.28 8.09 5.05
C SER A 195 18.81 7.81 5.40
N ALA A 196 18.47 6.54 5.61
CA ALA A 196 17.10 6.06 5.82
C ALA A 196 16.41 6.77 6.99
N VAL A 197 15.12 7.06 6.82
CA VAL A 197 14.29 7.70 7.85
C VAL A 197 13.39 6.63 8.47
N ASN A 198 13.78 6.14 9.65
CA ASN A 198 13.01 5.15 10.42
C ASN A 198 12.24 5.75 11.59
N SER A 199 12.67 6.92 12.07
CA SER A 199 11.91 7.72 13.01
C SER A 199 10.54 8.05 12.43
N SER A 200 9.49 7.90 13.22
CA SER A 200 8.21 8.52 12.88
C SER A 200 8.36 10.04 13.00
N PRO A 201 7.77 10.82 12.08
CA PRO A 201 7.74 12.28 12.20
C PRO A 201 6.94 12.71 13.45
N THR A 202 7.20 13.93 13.93
CA THR A 202 6.37 14.58 14.94
C THR A 202 6.13 16.02 14.53
N VAL A 203 4.87 16.45 14.51
CA VAL A 203 4.50 17.77 13.98
C VAL A 203 4.04 18.66 15.13
N ALA A 204 4.77 19.73 15.40
CA ALA A 204 4.41 20.67 16.47
C ALA A 204 4.71 22.10 16.04
N GLY A 205 3.73 22.99 16.22
CA GLY A 205 3.89 24.42 15.90
C GLY A 205 4.20 24.71 14.42
N GLY A 206 3.71 23.88 13.49
CA GLY A 206 4.00 24.01 12.06
C GLY A 206 5.38 23.50 11.64
N THR A 207 6.07 22.74 12.50
CA THR A 207 7.38 22.14 12.22
C THR A 207 7.30 20.62 12.35
N VAL A 208 7.89 19.91 11.39
CA VAL A 208 8.06 18.46 11.38
C VAL A 208 9.45 18.14 11.93
N TYR A 209 9.50 17.40 13.05
CA TYR A 209 10.73 16.89 13.65
C TYR A 209 10.89 15.40 13.32
N VAL A 210 12.06 15.00 12.82
CA VAL A 210 12.29 13.61 12.40
C VAL A 210 13.77 13.22 12.49
N GLY A 211 14.03 12.02 12.99
CA GLY A 211 15.37 11.42 13.05
C GLY A 211 15.73 10.59 11.81
N SER A 212 17.01 10.56 11.45
CA SER A 212 17.54 9.75 10.34
C SER A 212 18.74 8.91 10.79
N ARG A 213 19.05 7.87 10.01
CA ARG A 213 20.28 7.06 10.15
C ARG A 213 21.52 7.73 9.58
N ASP A 214 21.47 9.03 9.30
CA ASP A 214 22.63 9.83 8.93
C ASP A 214 23.20 10.58 10.14
N ASP A 215 22.85 10.11 11.34
CA ASP A 215 23.18 10.69 12.64
C ASP A 215 22.43 11.99 12.98
N ASN A 216 21.49 12.46 12.15
CA ASN A 216 20.81 13.75 12.37
C ASN A 216 19.35 13.65 12.82
N VAL A 217 18.94 14.65 13.59
CA VAL A 217 17.54 15.09 13.71
C VAL A 217 17.33 16.33 12.84
N TYR A 218 16.24 16.34 12.09
CA TYR A 218 15.83 17.45 11.23
C TYR A 218 14.58 18.13 11.78
N ALA A 219 14.52 19.45 11.67
CA ALA A 219 13.31 20.24 11.82
C ALA A 219 12.96 20.88 10.47
N LEU A 220 11.80 20.55 9.92
CA LEU A 220 11.35 20.97 8.60
C LEU A 220 10.06 21.79 8.72
N ASP A 221 9.90 22.80 7.87
CA ASP A 221 8.62 23.50 7.71
C ASP A 221 7.53 22.50 7.27
N ALA A 222 6.43 22.40 8.02
CA ALA A 222 5.38 21.42 7.73
C ALA A 222 4.68 21.64 6.39
N HIS A 223 4.60 22.89 5.92
CA HIS A 223 3.89 23.22 4.69
C HIS A 223 4.79 23.09 3.45
N ARG A 224 6.08 23.39 3.59
CA ARG A 224 7.02 23.51 2.46
C ARG A 224 8.12 22.46 2.42
N GLY A 225 8.32 21.70 3.49
CA GLY A 225 9.41 20.74 3.60
C GLY A 225 10.81 21.36 3.65
N VAL A 226 10.91 22.65 3.98
CA VAL A 226 12.19 23.37 4.03
C VAL A 226 12.84 23.20 5.41
N GLU A 227 14.12 22.83 5.44
CA GLU A 227 14.89 22.71 6.68
C GLU A 227 14.95 24.04 7.45
N HIS A 228 14.50 24.04 8.70
CA HIS A 228 14.75 25.09 9.68
C HIS A 228 16.13 24.92 10.33
N TRP A 229 16.41 23.72 10.80
CA TRP A 229 17.68 23.33 11.39
C TRP A 229 17.85 21.80 11.34
N ARG A 230 19.09 21.35 11.55
CA ARG A 230 19.43 19.96 11.82
C ARG A 230 20.47 19.86 12.93
N PHE A 231 20.48 18.74 13.64
CA PHE A 231 21.38 18.47 14.75
C PHE A 231 22.02 17.09 14.60
N ASP A 232 23.35 17.03 14.67
CA ASP A 232 24.15 15.81 14.63
C ASP A 232 24.23 15.18 16.04
N ALA A 233 23.55 14.05 16.23
CA ALA A 233 23.49 13.30 17.46
C ALA A 233 24.67 12.31 17.64
N GLY A 234 25.55 12.20 16.65
CA GLY A 234 26.73 11.33 16.66
C GLY A 234 26.43 9.83 16.50
N GLY A 235 25.21 9.48 16.08
CA GLY A 235 24.79 8.11 15.76
C GLY A 235 23.33 8.06 15.29
N ASP A 236 22.94 6.97 14.60
CA ASP A 236 21.59 6.77 14.05
C ASP A 236 20.47 7.20 15.00
N VAL A 237 19.52 7.99 14.49
CA VAL A 237 18.33 8.39 15.26
C VAL A 237 17.14 7.54 14.82
N PHE A 238 16.92 6.44 15.53
CA PHE A 238 15.76 5.55 15.35
C PHE A 238 14.53 5.99 16.15
N SER A 239 14.75 6.65 17.29
CA SER A 239 13.66 7.10 18.14
C SER A 239 12.87 8.21 17.47
N SER A 240 11.57 8.25 17.73
CA SER A 240 10.71 9.34 17.27
C SER A 240 10.83 10.52 18.23
N PRO A 241 11.10 11.74 17.75
CA PRO A 241 11.18 12.93 18.59
C PRO A 241 9.88 13.18 19.35
N THR A 242 9.97 13.74 20.56
CA THR A 242 8.80 14.18 21.34
C THR A 242 8.94 15.67 21.63
N VAL A 243 7.89 16.43 21.37
CA VAL A 243 7.90 17.89 21.60
C VAL A 243 7.07 18.21 22.84
N ALA A 244 7.73 18.75 23.87
CA ALA A 244 7.11 19.18 25.11
C ALA A 244 7.81 20.42 25.64
N ASN A 245 7.03 21.39 26.14
CA ASN A 245 7.53 22.64 26.74
C ASN A 245 8.59 23.39 25.89
N GLY A 246 8.47 23.33 24.56
CA GLY A 246 9.41 23.98 23.65
C GLY A 246 10.73 23.22 23.46
N GLN A 247 10.84 21.99 23.95
CA GLN A 247 11.99 21.11 23.77
C GLN A 247 11.64 19.93 22.86
N VAL A 248 12.62 19.48 22.08
CA VAL A 248 12.58 18.25 21.28
C VAL A 248 13.43 17.21 21.99
N VAL A 249 12.81 16.15 22.51
CA VAL A 249 13.46 15.07 23.25
C VAL A 249 13.53 13.81 22.39
N PHE A 250 14.70 13.18 22.32
CA PHE A 250 14.91 11.93 21.55
C PHE A 250 16.12 11.14 22.05
N GLY A 251 16.13 9.85 21.71
CA GLY A 251 17.26 8.94 21.92
C GLY A 251 18.04 8.63 20.63
N ALA A 252 19.35 8.42 20.77
CA ALA A 252 20.25 8.08 19.67
C ALA A 252 20.90 6.70 19.86
N PHE A 253 21.31 6.08 18.75
CA PHE A 253 21.97 4.78 18.75
C PHE A 253 23.33 4.79 19.45
N ALA A 254 23.97 5.95 19.57
CA ALA A 254 25.20 6.15 20.32
C ALA A 254 25.04 5.92 21.85
N GLY A 255 23.81 5.75 22.33
CA GLY A 255 23.50 5.56 23.75
C GLY A 255 23.33 6.88 24.49
N ASP A 256 22.73 7.88 23.83
CA ASP A 256 22.48 9.18 24.42
C ASP A 256 21.01 9.59 24.26
N VAL A 257 20.50 10.27 25.27
CA VAL A 257 19.23 10.99 25.24
C VAL A 257 19.54 12.48 25.17
N TYR A 258 18.88 13.19 24.26
CA TYR A 258 19.06 14.61 24.03
C TYR A 258 17.76 15.36 24.29
N ALA A 259 17.89 16.61 24.75
CA ALA A 259 16.86 17.63 24.54
C ALA A 259 17.45 18.83 23.82
N LEU A 260 16.75 19.27 22.78
CA LEU A 260 17.09 20.46 22.01
C LEU A 260 16.00 21.51 22.18
N ASP A 261 16.35 22.78 22.06
CA ASP A 261 15.34 23.83 21.89
C ASP A 261 14.64 23.64 20.54
N ALA A 262 13.31 23.54 20.55
CA ALA A 262 12.53 23.19 19.37
C ALA A 262 12.66 24.21 18.23
N LYS A 263 12.90 25.48 18.57
CA LYS A 263 12.97 26.55 17.58
C LYS A 263 14.34 26.65 16.91
N THR A 264 15.41 26.40 17.65
CA THR A 264 16.79 26.66 17.22
C THR A 264 17.59 25.40 16.93
N GLY A 265 17.21 24.26 17.52
CA GLY A 265 18.00 23.03 17.50
C GLY A 265 19.16 23.05 18.48
N ASP A 266 19.29 24.08 19.33
CA ASP A 266 20.38 24.20 20.30
C ASP A 266 20.21 23.15 21.41
N GLN A 267 21.25 22.34 21.63
CA GLN A 267 21.27 21.34 22.70
C GLN A 267 21.13 21.99 24.08
N GLN A 268 20.06 21.64 24.79
CA GLN A 268 19.83 22.05 26.18
C GLN A 268 20.57 21.12 27.15
N TRP A 269 20.42 19.80 26.96
CA TRP A 269 21.12 18.80 27.75
C TRP A 269 21.32 17.50 26.96
N ARG A 270 22.21 16.65 27.49
CA ARG A 270 22.53 15.31 26.99
C ARG A 270 22.80 14.40 28.18
N VAL A 271 22.25 13.19 28.13
CA VAL A 271 22.45 12.13 29.12
C VAL A 271 22.93 10.89 28.39
N SER A 272 24.02 10.27 28.85
CA SER A 272 24.51 9.01 28.29
C SER A 272 23.95 7.83 29.08
N THR A 273 23.34 6.89 28.37
CA THR A 273 22.90 5.58 28.86
C THR A 273 24.01 4.54 28.65
N GLY A 274 23.78 3.29 29.04
CA GLY A 274 24.77 2.20 28.91
C GLY A 274 24.84 1.56 27.51
N ASP A 275 23.84 1.78 26.67
CA ASP A 275 23.69 1.22 25.32
C ASP A 275 22.68 2.07 24.51
N SER A 276 22.47 1.75 23.24
CA SER A 276 21.62 2.44 22.29
C SER A 276 20.21 2.75 22.80
N VAL A 277 19.73 3.97 22.51
CA VAL A 277 18.37 4.41 22.86
C VAL A 277 17.53 4.43 21.59
N LYS A 278 16.70 3.40 21.42
CA LYS A 278 15.77 3.29 20.26
C LYS A 278 14.31 3.53 20.66
N SER A 279 14.00 3.42 21.94
CA SER A 279 12.71 3.81 22.50
C SER A 279 12.46 5.28 22.23
N SER A 280 11.20 5.65 21.97
CA SER A 280 10.81 7.04 21.82
C SER A 280 10.31 7.56 23.16
N ALA A 281 10.71 8.77 23.54
CA ALA A 281 10.34 9.36 24.83
C ALA A 281 8.82 9.56 24.97
N THR A 282 8.36 9.55 26.22
CA THR A 282 7.02 10.02 26.60
C THR A 282 7.17 11.03 27.71
N VAL A 283 6.48 12.16 27.61
CA VAL A 283 6.62 13.26 28.57
C VAL A 283 5.33 13.46 29.34
N LEU A 284 5.42 13.48 30.67
CA LEU A 284 4.35 13.91 31.56
C LEU A 284 4.91 14.87 32.59
N ASP A 285 4.25 16.02 32.72
CA ASP A 285 4.69 17.15 33.52
C ASP A 285 6.13 17.59 33.16
N ASP A 286 7.06 17.37 34.07
CA ASP A 286 8.48 17.68 34.00
C ASP A 286 9.35 16.40 33.94
N THR A 287 8.75 15.25 33.60
CA THR A 287 9.43 13.95 33.53
C THR A 287 9.42 13.37 32.12
N VAL A 288 10.59 12.97 31.64
CA VAL A 288 10.82 12.20 30.42
C VAL A 288 10.96 10.73 30.78
N PHE A 289 10.13 9.87 30.22
CA PHE A 289 10.26 8.41 30.33
C PHE A 289 10.83 7.84 29.03
N ILE A 290 11.91 7.06 29.11
CA ILE A 290 12.56 6.49 27.92
C ILE A 290 13.30 5.18 28.21
N GLY A 291 13.14 4.20 27.32
CA GLY A 291 13.81 2.90 27.40
C GLY A 291 15.15 2.84 26.67
N SER A 292 16.09 2.07 27.21
CA SER A 292 17.42 1.88 26.64
C SER A 292 17.74 0.39 26.44
N PHE A 293 18.63 0.09 25.49
CA PHE A 293 19.10 -1.29 25.25
C PHE A 293 20.01 -1.83 26.35
N ASP A 294 20.47 -0.98 27.28
CA ASP A 294 21.20 -1.39 28.48
C ASP A 294 20.34 -2.21 29.45
N GLY A 295 19.03 -2.27 29.19
CA GLY A 295 18.06 -2.96 30.03
C GLY A 295 17.49 -2.07 31.12
N ALA A 296 17.38 -0.76 30.90
CA ALA A 296 16.71 0.13 31.84
C ALA A 296 15.59 0.97 31.19
N MET A 297 14.54 1.21 31.96
CA MET A 297 13.57 2.29 31.76
C MET A 297 13.97 3.46 32.65
N TYR A 298 14.25 4.61 32.05
CA TYR A 298 14.67 5.82 32.75
C TYR A 298 13.52 6.81 32.90
N ALA A 299 13.50 7.50 34.03
CA ALA A 299 12.76 8.74 34.24
C ALA A 299 13.76 9.88 34.47
N LEU A 300 13.75 10.86 33.58
CA LEU A 300 14.67 12.01 33.59
C LEU A 300 13.87 13.30 33.80
N ASP A 301 14.50 14.27 34.44
CA ASP A 301 13.97 15.63 34.52
C ASP A 301 14.01 16.31 33.14
N LEU A 302 12.89 16.87 32.68
CA LEU A 302 12.77 17.46 31.34
C LEU A 302 13.63 18.72 31.15
N GLU A 303 13.84 19.51 32.22
CA GLU A 303 14.60 20.76 32.13
C GLU A 303 16.11 20.51 32.17
N THR A 304 16.57 19.53 32.94
CA THR A 304 17.99 19.33 33.25
C THR A 304 18.59 18.03 32.71
N GLY A 305 17.76 17.03 32.40
CA GLY A 305 18.18 15.67 32.09
C GLY A 305 18.61 14.86 33.32
N GLU A 306 18.52 15.41 34.54
CA GLU A 306 18.91 14.66 35.75
C GLU A 306 18.03 13.42 35.95
N GLU A 307 18.64 12.28 36.24
CA GLU A 307 17.91 11.05 36.52
C GLU A 307 17.09 11.19 37.80
N ARG A 308 15.77 10.99 37.68
CA ARG A 308 14.84 10.92 38.80
C ARG A 308 14.81 9.51 39.39
N TRP A 309 14.73 8.52 38.50
CA TRP A 309 14.83 7.10 38.81
C TRP A 309 15.08 6.29 37.53
N HIS A 310 15.52 5.05 37.67
CA HIS A 310 15.46 4.04 36.61
C HIS A 310 15.00 2.70 37.19
N PHE A 311 14.58 1.81 36.29
CA PHE A 311 14.19 0.44 36.60
C PHE A 311 14.90 -0.54 35.67
N ASP A 312 15.60 -1.51 36.25
CA ASP A 312 16.32 -2.54 35.50
C ASP A 312 15.41 -3.70 35.07
N THR A 313 15.46 -4.02 33.78
CA THR A 313 14.88 -5.20 33.14
C THR A 313 15.96 -6.26 32.88
N GLY A 314 15.54 -7.45 32.41
CA GLY A 314 16.48 -8.53 32.12
C GLY A 314 17.22 -8.37 30.79
N ARG A 315 16.72 -7.52 29.89
CA ARG A 315 17.24 -7.22 28.54
C ARG A 315 16.75 -5.84 28.07
N GLY A 316 17.28 -5.36 26.95
CA GLY A 316 17.00 -4.04 26.40
C GLY A 316 15.51 -3.69 26.25
N VAL A 317 15.21 -2.41 26.45
CA VAL A 317 13.88 -1.83 26.33
C VAL A 317 13.77 -1.08 25.00
N PHE A 318 13.18 -1.74 24.00
CA PHE A 318 12.93 -1.15 22.67
C PHE A 318 11.61 -0.38 22.61
N SER A 319 10.57 -0.87 23.31
CA SER A 319 9.24 -0.28 23.28
C SER A 319 9.24 1.16 23.81
N SER A 320 8.33 2.00 23.29
CA SER A 320 8.08 3.32 23.87
C SER A 320 7.21 3.16 25.12
N PRO A 321 7.47 3.86 26.23
CA PRO A 321 6.62 3.81 27.40
C PRO A 321 5.30 4.55 27.19
N THR A 322 4.21 4.06 27.79
CA THR A 322 2.93 4.76 27.84
C THR A 322 2.62 5.13 29.28
N VAL A 323 2.28 6.39 29.52
CA VAL A 323 2.05 6.92 30.88
C VAL A 323 0.57 7.23 31.08
N VAL A 324 -0.08 6.49 31.98
CA VAL A 324 -1.51 6.60 32.27
C VAL A 324 -1.77 6.47 33.77
N ASP A 325 -2.57 7.36 34.33
CA ASP A 325 -2.98 7.32 35.74
C ASP A 325 -1.82 7.12 36.73
N GLY A 326 -0.70 7.81 36.44
CA GLY A 326 0.53 7.71 37.23
C GLY A 326 1.23 6.35 37.13
N MET A 327 0.98 5.59 36.07
CA MET A 327 1.63 4.32 35.76
C MET A 327 2.41 4.43 34.45
N VAL A 328 3.64 3.92 34.42
CA VAL A 328 4.44 3.78 33.19
C VAL A 328 4.37 2.33 32.74
N VAL A 329 3.81 2.08 31.56
CA VAL A 329 3.66 0.74 30.96
C VAL A 329 4.59 0.59 29.76
N PHE A 330 5.35 -0.50 29.69
CA PHE A 330 6.29 -0.75 28.58
C PHE A 330 6.64 -2.24 28.42
N GLY A 331 7.10 -2.62 27.24
CA GLY A 331 7.62 -3.94 26.89
C GLY A 331 9.15 -4.03 26.87
N SER A 332 9.69 -5.22 27.15
CA SER A 332 11.12 -5.52 27.18
C SER A 332 11.48 -6.73 26.29
N ASP A 333 12.73 -6.76 25.79
CA ASP A 333 13.28 -7.90 25.06
C ASP A 333 13.45 -9.17 25.95
N ASP A 334 13.26 -9.06 27.26
CA ASP A 334 13.20 -10.22 28.17
C ASP A 334 11.86 -10.96 28.15
N GLY A 335 10.90 -10.43 27.40
CA GLY A 335 9.57 -11.00 27.17
C GLY A 335 8.51 -10.58 28.19
N HIS A 336 8.76 -9.54 28.98
CA HIS A 336 7.78 -8.99 29.90
C HIS A 336 7.20 -7.66 29.41
N VAL A 337 5.95 -7.44 29.81
CA VAL A 337 5.32 -6.13 29.93
C VAL A 337 5.42 -5.72 31.39
N TYR A 338 5.90 -4.51 31.65
CA TYR A 338 6.07 -3.93 32.97
C TYR A 338 5.11 -2.78 33.17
N ALA A 339 4.63 -2.62 34.40
CA ALA A 339 3.98 -1.41 34.87
C ALA A 339 4.64 -0.92 36.15
N LEU A 340 5.09 0.33 36.14
CA LEU A 340 5.78 0.97 37.25
C LEU A 340 4.98 2.17 37.76
N ASP A 341 5.17 2.52 39.02
CA ASP A 341 4.72 3.82 39.54
C ASP A 341 5.54 4.94 38.88
N ALA A 342 4.86 5.87 38.20
CA ALA A 342 5.53 6.94 37.46
C ALA A 342 6.20 7.96 38.40
N GLY A 343 5.77 8.05 39.65
CA GLY A 343 6.15 9.14 40.56
C GLY A 343 5.48 10.49 40.25
N VAL A 344 4.62 10.52 39.24
CA VAL A 344 3.78 11.65 38.81
C VAL A 344 2.32 11.20 38.73
N ARG A 345 1.38 12.14 38.73
CA ARG A 345 -0.05 11.82 38.64
C ARG A 345 -0.59 12.26 37.28
N GLY A 346 -1.44 11.45 36.68
CA GLY A 346 -2.09 11.73 35.40
C GLY A 346 -1.55 10.90 34.25
N SER A 347 -1.89 11.31 33.04
CA SER A 347 -1.60 10.62 31.79
C SER A 347 -0.86 11.57 30.85
N SER A 348 0.03 11.05 30.01
CA SER A 348 0.77 11.88 29.04
C SER A 348 -0.18 12.57 28.05
N GLU A 349 0.07 13.85 27.74
CA GLU A 349 -0.71 14.66 26.78
C GLU A 349 0.19 15.40 25.77
N ASP A 350 1.35 14.83 25.44
CA ASP A 350 2.35 15.45 24.56
C ASP A 350 1.96 15.39 23.07
N SER A 351 2.87 15.85 22.20
CA SER A 351 2.64 15.85 20.75
C SER A 351 2.36 14.46 20.17
N ARG A 352 2.90 13.38 20.74
CA ARG A 352 2.71 12.04 20.17
C ARG A 352 1.32 11.50 20.50
N VAL A 353 0.84 11.80 21.71
CA VAL A 353 -0.53 11.53 22.14
C VAL A 353 -1.54 12.31 21.30
N ARG A 354 -1.40 13.65 21.22
CA ARG A 354 -2.36 14.53 20.54
C ARG A 354 -2.51 14.24 19.05
N LEU A 355 -1.47 13.68 18.44
CA LEU A 355 -1.45 13.36 17.02
C LEU A 355 -1.85 11.91 16.72
N ARG A 356 -2.24 11.14 17.76
CA ARG A 356 -2.58 9.72 17.65
C ARG A 356 -1.46 8.89 17.04
N THR A 357 -0.23 9.28 17.31
CA THR A 357 0.95 8.62 16.74
C THR A 357 1.52 7.64 17.76
N LEU A 358 1.83 6.43 17.32
CA LEU A 358 2.61 5.44 18.08
C LEU A 358 2.03 5.06 19.45
N GLY A 359 0.91 4.33 19.51
CA GLY A 359 0.53 3.51 20.67
C GLY A 359 0.50 4.17 22.05
N HIS A 360 0.18 5.47 22.14
CA HIS A 360 0.01 6.20 23.41
C HIS A 360 -1.46 6.33 23.80
N HIS A 361 -1.71 6.70 25.06
CA HIS A 361 -3.06 6.86 25.59
C HIS A 361 -3.77 8.08 25.02
N GLU A 362 -4.99 7.89 24.49
CA GLU A 362 -5.93 8.97 24.19
C GLU A 362 -7.07 9.01 25.20
N ASP A 363 -7.43 10.22 25.65
CA ASP A 363 -8.73 10.47 26.29
C ASP A 363 -9.73 10.84 25.18
N SER A 364 -10.86 10.16 25.10
CA SER A 364 -11.77 10.05 23.94
C SER A 364 -12.57 11.33 23.58
N GLY A 365 -11.95 12.52 23.69
CA GLY A 365 -12.63 13.81 23.53
C GLY A 365 -11.88 14.89 22.74
N TYR A 366 -10.73 14.63 22.11
CA TYR A 366 -9.93 15.67 21.47
C TYR A 366 -9.83 15.51 19.94
N VAL A 367 -10.34 16.50 19.20
CA VAL A 367 -10.07 16.70 17.77
C VAL A 367 -8.94 17.72 17.68
N ALA A 368 -7.85 17.38 16.98
CA ALA A 368 -6.69 18.24 16.87
C ALA A 368 -7.02 19.53 16.07
N ASP A 369 -7.25 20.64 16.77
CA ASP A 369 -7.30 21.98 16.17
C ASP A 369 -5.87 22.45 15.88
N ILE A 370 -5.42 22.14 14.66
CA ILE A 370 -4.23 22.69 14.03
C ILE A 370 -4.69 23.27 12.69
N SER A 371 -5.57 24.26 12.80
CA SER A 371 -6.13 25.02 11.68
C SER A 371 -5.06 25.87 11.00
N SER A 372 -4.65 25.46 9.80
CA SER A 372 -4.20 26.37 8.75
C SER A 372 -5.12 26.14 7.54
N PRO A 373 -5.80 27.17 7.00
CA PRO A 373 -6.70 27.00 5.86
C PRO A 373 -5.89 26.61 4.60
N SER A 374 -6.40 25.68 3.78
CA SER A 374 -5.77 25.26 2.52
C SER A 374 -6.81 25.04 1.42
N LEU A 375 -6.65 25.73 0.27
CA LEU A 375 -7.48 25.54 -0.92
C LEU A 375 -6.93 24.41 -1.80
N ALA A 376 -7.74 23.41 -2.16
CA ALA A 376 -7.38 22.37 -3.12
C ALA A 376 -8.27 22.42 -4.38
N VAL A 377 -7.68 22.14 -5.55
CA VAL A 377 -8.32 22.32 -6.87
C VAL A 377 -7.97 21.15 -7.79
N SER A 378 -8.98 20.49 -8.37
CA SER A 378 -8.80 19.43 -9.38
C SER A 378 -9.59 19.73 -10.67
N LEU A 379 -9.07 19.26 -11.81
CA LEU A 379 -9.74 19.34 -13.12
C LEU A 379 -10.39 18.01 -13.46
N LEU A 380 -11.69 18.01 -13.70
CA LEU A 380 -12.43 16.82 -14.11
C LEU A 380 -12.66 16.84 -15.63
N GLY A 381 -11.95 15.97 -16.37
CA GLY A 381 -12.39 15.54 -17.70
C GLY A 381 -11.61 15.99 -18.95
N THR A 382 -10.29 16.23 -18.91
CA THR A 382 -9.49 16.33 -20.16
C THR A 382 -8.02 15.91 -19.96
N ASN A 383 -7.69 14.62 -20.14
CA ASN A 383 -6.31 14.20 -20.43
C ASN A 383 -6.02 14.16 -21.95
N ALA A 384 -7.03 14.43 -22.78
CA ALA A 384 -6.87 14.58 -24.23
C ALA A 384 -6.72 16.07 -24.63
N PRO A 385 -5.91 16.40 -25.66
CA PRO A 385 -5.84 17.75 -26.21
C PRO A 385 -7.21 18.22 -26.74
N VAL A 386 -7.59 19.45 -26.43
CA VAL A 386 -8.87 20.02 -26.89
C VAL A 386 -8.71 20.52 -28.33
N GLU A 387 -9.56 20.06 -29.25
CA GLU A 387 -9.56 20.50 -30.65
C GLU A 387 -9.88 21.99 -30.81
N VAL A 388 -9.11 22.69 -31.65
CA VAL A 388 -9.39 24.09 -32.03
C VAL A 388 -10.76 24.22 -32.70
N GLY A 389 -11.65 25.01 -32.08
CA GLY A 389 -12.94 25.38 -32.67
C GLY A 389 -14.17 24.79 -31.97
N ARG A 390 -14.01 24.00 -30.90
CA ARG A 390 -15.10 23.54 -30.02
C ARG A 390 -15.08 24.23 -28.66
N GLU A 391 -16.25 24.65 -28.19
CA GLU A 391 -16.41 25.23 -26.85
C GLU A 391 -16.03 24.20 -25.78
N LEU A 392 -15.10 24.55 -24.89
CA LEU A 392 -14.65 23.69 -23.81
C LEU A 392 -15.44 24.00 -22.54
N THR A 393 -15.97 22.98 -21.87
CA THR A 393 -16.53 23.14 -20.51
C THR A 393 -15.55 22.54 -19.51
N LEU A 394 -14.88 23.39 -18.74
CA LEU A 394 -14.03 22.95 -17.63
C LEU A 394 -14.88 22.72 -16.39
N ARG A 395 -14.69 21.58 -15.73
CA ARG A 395 -15.21 21.32 -14.38
C ARG A 395 -14.06 21.44 -13.39
N VAL A 396 -14.19 22.39 -12.48
CA VAL A 396 -13.22 22.65 -11.41
C VAL A 396 -13.88 22.25 -10.11
N GLU A 397 -13.30 21.26 -9.43
CA GLU A 397 -13.71 20.91 -8.07
C GLU A 397 -12.85 21.70 -7.07
N VAL A 398 -13.50 22.27 -6.07
CA VAL A 398 -12.86 23.06 -5.02
C VAL A 398 -13.15 22.37 -3.69
N THR A 399 -12.11 22.01 -2.94
CA THR A 399 -12.24 21.34 -1.64
C THR A 399 -11.46 22.10 -0.55
N ASN A 400 -11.82 21.86 0.72
CA ASN A 400 -11.14 22.39 1.91
C ASN A 400 -11.20 23.92 2.13
N LEU A 401 -12.31 24.57 1.75
CA LEU A 401 -12.59 25.98 2.07
C LEU A 401 -12.77 26.19 3.59
N ALA A 402 -11.75 26.70 4.26
CA ALA A 402 -11.80 27.08 5.67
C ALA A 402 -11.87 28.61 5.83
N THR A 403 -13.04 29.12 6.25
CA THR A 403 -13.25 30.57 6.49
C THR A 403 -13.64 30.86 7.92
N VAL A 404 -13.26 32.05 8.42
CA VAL A 404 -13.68 32.58 9.72
C VAL A 404 -15.15 33.03 9.70
N ASP A 405 -15.68 33.38 8.53
CA ASP A 405 -16.98 34.06 8.35
C ASP A 405 -18.06 33.21 7.61
N GLY A 406 -17.77 31.94 7.28
CA GLY A 406 -18.76 30.94 6.85
C GLY A 406 -19.04 30.81 5.35
N THR A 407 -18.61 31.76 4.50
CA THR A 407 -18.71 31.67 3.02
C THR A 407 -17.57 32.43 2.33
N GLU A 408 -17.09 31.97 1.17
CA GLU A 408 -16.05 32.63 0.36
C GLU A 408 -16.44 32.73 -1.12
N SER A 409 -15.95 33.77 -1.82
CA SER A 409 -16.11 33.88 -3.28
C SER A 409 -14.93 33.23 -3.98
N VAL A 410 -15.19 32.23 -4.81
CA VAL A 410 -14.18 31.54 -5.61
C VAL A 410 -14.25 32.01 -7.05
N ARG A 411 -13.10 32.35 -7.62
CA ARG A 411 -12.94 32.81 -9.00
C ARG A 411 -11.96 31.93 -9.77
N ALA A 412 -12.38 31.42 -10.93
CA ALA A 412 -11.53 30.68 -11.86
C ALA A 412 -11.28 31.49 -13.15
N GLU A 413 -10.03 31.50 -13.62
CA GLU A 413 -9.58 32.23 -14.81
C GLU A 413 -8.56 31.41 -15.63
N VAL A 414 -8.72 31.42 -16.97
CA VAL A 414 -7.75 30.83 -17.90
C VAL A 414 -7.07 31.93 -18.71
N GLU A 415 -5.75 32.05 -18.55
CA GLU A 415 -4.97 33.06 -19.26
C GLU A 415 -4.73 32.67 -20.74
N GLY A 416 -4.91 33.63 -21.65
CA GLY A 416 -4.55 33.50 -23.06
C GLY A 416 -5.61 32.89 -24.00
N LEU A 417 -6.76 32.41 -23.49
CA LEU A 417 -7.88 31.86 -24.29
C LEU A 417 -9.13 32.77 -24.29
N GLY A 418 -8.94 34.10 -24.25
CA GLY A 418 -10.04 35.07 -24.33
C GLY A 418 -10.63 35.52 -22.98
N SER A 419 -9.86 35.36 -21.88
CA SER A 419 -10.18 35.81 -20.50
C SER A 419 -11.63 35.56 -20.10
N THR A 420 -11.99 34.28 -19.95
CA THR A 420 -13.27 33.91 -19.34
C THR A 420 -13.08 33.71 -17.84
N THR A 421 -14.02 34.24 -17.06
CA THR A 421 -14.00 34.19 -15.60
C THR A 421 -15.35 33.69 -15.12
N THR A 422 -15.35 32.67 -14.26
CA THR A 422 -16.52 32.23 -13.51
C THR A 422 -16.30 32.52 -12.02
N GLU A 423 -17.35 32.99 -11.34
CA GLU A 423 -17.32 33.33 -9.92
C GLU A 423 -18.55 32.74 -9.20
N GLN A 424 -18.34 32.10 -8.04
CA GLN A 424 -19.39 31.50 -7.22
C GLN A 424 -19.06 31.65 -5.74
N THR A 425 -20.10 31.83 -4.91
CA THR A 425 -19.94 31.88 -3.45
C THR A 425 -20.25 30.50 -2.87
N LEU A 426 -19.32 29.97 -2.06
CA LEU A 426 -19.40 28.64 -1.46
C LEU A 426 -19.38 28.73 0.07
N ALA A 427 -20.05 27.80 0.76
CA ALA A 427 -19.96 27.71 2.22
C ALA A 427 -18.73 26.89 2.66
N SER A 428 -18.28 27.11 3.89
CA SER A 428 -17.12 26.39 4.44
C SER A 428 -17.38 24.88 4.52
N GLY A 429 -16.43 24.07 4.06
CA GLY A 429 -16.53 22.60 4.04
C GLY A 429 -17.37 22.01 2.91
N GLU A 430 -17.83 22.80 1.94
CA GLU A 430 -18.52 22.30 0.74
C GLU A 430 -17.54 22.05 -0.42
N SER A 431 -17.76 20.95 -1.14
CA SER A 431 -17.16 20.69 -2.45
C SER A 431 -18.15 21.05 -3.56
N GLU A 432 -17.74 21.87 -4.51
CA GLU A 432 -18.62 22.31 -5.62
C GLU A 432 -17.90 22.28 -6.96
N LEU A 433 -18.69 22.02 -8.01
CA LEU A 433 -18.24 21.90 -9.40
C LEU A 433 -18.51 23.19 -10.15
N LEU A 434 -17.48 24.01 -10.33
CA LEU A 434 -17.58 25.19 -11.18
C LEU A 434 -17.49 24.76 -12.65
N SER A 435 -18.53 25.07 -13.42
CA SER A 435 -18.53 24.89 -14.87
C SER A 435 -18.15 26.20 -15.56
N MET A 436 -17.11 26.16 -16.40
CA MET A 436 -16.67 27.33 -17.17
C MET A 436 -16.58 27.01 -18.65
N ALA A 437 -17.29 27.79 -19.46
CA ALA A 437 -17.22 27.75 -20.91
C ALA A 437 -16.02 28.57 -21.41
N VAL A 438 -15.10 27.94 -22.14
CA VAL A 438 -13.92 28.61 -22.71
C VAL A 438 -14.02 28.58 -24.24
N PRO A 439 -14.12 29.74 -24.92
CA PRO A 439 -14.17 29.78 -26.36
C PRO A 439 -12.79 29.47 -26.96
N THR A 440 -12.65 28.35 -27.66
CA THR A 440 -11.40 27.96 -28.34
C THR A 440 -11.28 28.52 -29.77
N ALA A 441 -12.31 29.21 -30.26
CA ALA A 441 -12.36 29.74 -31.61
C ALA A 441 -11.31 30.86 -31.80
N GLY A 442 -10.26 30.58 -32.57
CA GLY A 442 -9.17 31.52 -32.85
C GLY A 442 -7.99 31.45 -31.87
N ALA A 443 -7.98 30.48 -30.96
CA ALA A 443 -6.87 30.21 -30.06
C ALA A 443 -5.62 29.70 -30.81
N ALA A 444 -4.43 30.09 -30.34
CA ALA A 444 -3.16 29.51 -30.80
C ALA A 444 -2.94 28.16 -30.10
N SER A 445 -2.38 27.16 -30.80
CA SER A 445 -2.00 25.89 -30.17
C SER A 445 -0.97 26.15 -29.06
N GLY A 446 -1.13 25.51 -27.90
CA GLY A 446 -0.19 25.67 -26.81
C GLY A 446 -0.76 25.35 -25.44
N THR A 447 0.07 25.63 -24.45
CA THR A 447 -0.16 25.38 -23.04
C THR A 447 -0.74 26.64 -22.38
N HIS A 448 -1.89 26.50 -21.71
CA HIS A 448 -2.58 27.58 -21.01
C HIS A 448 -2.68 27.26 -19.53
N THR A 449 -2.54 28.28 -18.68
CA THR A 449 -2.56 28.13 -17.23
C THR A 449 -3.94 28.51 -16.68
N LEU A 450 -4.52 27.60 -15.90
CA LEU A 450 -5.69 27.89 -15.07
C LEU A 450 -5.23 28.41 -13.72
N THR A 451 -5.81 29.54 -13.30
CA THR A 451 -5.69 30.08 -11.95
C THR A 451 -7.04 30.04 -11.27
N VAL A 452 -7.08 29.50 -10.05
CA VAL A 452 -8.25 29.55 -9.17
C VAL A 452 -7.86 30.33 -7.93
N SER A 453 -8.68 31.31 -7.57
CA SER A 453 -8.40 32.25 -6.50
C SER A 453 -9.62 32.47 -5.63
N THR A 454 -9.39 32.72 -4.34
CA THR A 454 -10.37 33.24 -3.41
C THR A 454 -9.98 34.65 -2.97
N ASP A 455 -10.72 35.25 -2.03
CA ASP A 455 -10.36 36.54 -1.43
C ASP A 455 -9.07 36.45 -0.58
N HIS A 456 -8.63 35.24 -0.22
CA HIS A 456 -7.54 35.01 0.75
C HIS A 456 -6.42 34.08 0.27
N ASP A 457 -6.63 33.23 -0.74
CA ASP A 457 -5.63 32.31 -1.28
C ASP A 457 -5.72 32.18 -2.81
N SER A 458 -4.67 31.67 -3.46
CA SER A 458 -4.69 31.40 -4.90
C SER A 458 -3.86 30.18 -5.26
N VAL A 459 -4.45 29.27 -6.02
CA VAL A 459 -3.79 28.10 -6.59
C VAL A 459 -3.60 28.31 -8.09
N THR A 460 -2.35 28.22 -8.55
CA THR A 460 -1.97 28.29 -9.97
C THR A 460 -1.26 26.99 -10.31
N GLY A 461 -1.80 26.18 -11.23
CA GLY A 461 -1.12 24.91 -11.55
C GLY A 461 -1.75 23.99 -12.57
N ALA A 462 -3.05 24.08 -12.86
CA ALA A 462 -3.66 23.18 -13.82
C ALA A 462 -3.36 23.64 -15.26
N VAL A 463 -2.81 22.73 -16.07
CA VAL A 463 -2.28 23.00 -17.40
C VAL A 463 -3.26 22.48 -18.46
N LEU A 464 -3.74 23.36 -19.34
CA LEU A 464 -4.60 23.00 -20.48
C LEU A 464 -3.80 23.00 -21.78
N VAL A 465 -3.92 21.93 -22.59
CA VAL A 465 -3.24 21.79 -23.89
C VAL A 465 -4.25 21.81 -25.03
N VAL A 466 -4.06 22.70 -26.02
CA VAL A 466 -4.94 22.86 -27.20
C VAL A 466 -4.16 22.48 -28.48
N ASP A 467 -4.69 21.54 -29.28
CA ASP A 467 -4.05 21.02 -30.51
C ASP A 467 -4.95 21.13 -31.77
N SER A 468 -4.33 21.17 -32.96
CA SER A 468 -4.92 21.54 -34.25
C SER A 468 -4.87 20.44 -35.33
N SER A 469 -4.47 19.20 -35.04
CA SER A 469 -4.41 18.13 -36.03
C SER A 469 -5.75 17.39 -36.20
N GLY A 470 -6.41 17.62 -37.34
CA GLY A 470 -7.74 17.08 -37.66
C GLY A 470 -7.83 15.59 -38.02
N THR A 471 -9.04 15.07 -37.84
CA THR A 471 -9.58 13.72 -38.07
C THR A 471 -9.47 13.16 -39.50
N SER A 472 -9.49 11.83 -39.63
CA SER A 472 -9.97 11.15 -40.84
C SER A 472 -11.00 10.07 -40.53
N ASP A 473 -12.20 10.21 -41.09
CA ASP A 473 -13.30 9.23 -41.15
C ASP A 473 -12.93 7.97 -41.97
N GLY A 474 -13.45 6.80 -41.56
CA GLY A 474 -13.22 5.51 -42.24
C GLY A 474 -14.30 4.44 -42.05
N ALA A 475 -15.48 4.64 -42.67
CA ALA A 475 -16.41 3.65 -43.24
C ALA A 475 -16.49 2.17 -42.72
N GLY A 476 -17.65 1.87 -42.13
CA GLY A 476 -18.36 0.58 -42.03
C GLY A 476 -17.81 -0.67 -42.73
N SER A 477 -17.33 -1.60 -41.90
CA SER A 477 -17.23 -3.04 -42.17
C SER A 477 -18.28 -3.79 -41.36
N SER A 478 -18.69 -4.97 -41.83
CA SER A 478 -19.60 -5.88 -41.12
C SER A 478 -18.94 -6.57 -39.91
N ALA A 479 -18.25 -5.79 -39.08
CA ALA A 479 -17.57 -6.28 -37.89
C ALA A 479 -18.61 -6.67 -36.84
N LYS A 480 -18.40 -7.82 -36.21
CA LYS A 480 -19.14 -8.18 -35.01
C LYS A 480 -18.87 -7.08 -33.97
N PRO A 481 -19.87 -6.56 -33.25
CA PRO A 481 -19.64 -5.56 -32.20
C PRO A 481 -18.91 -6.18 -31.00
N ILE A 482 -18.39 -5.30 -30.13
CA ILE A 482 -18.04 -5.65 -28.75
C ILE A 482 -19.30 -6.21 -28.07
N PRO A 483 -19.21 -7.30 -27.28
CA PRO A 483 -20.32 -7.80 -26.48
C PRO A 483 -20.89 -6.73 -25.55
N GLU A 484 -22.21 -6.53 -25.54
CA GLU A 484 -22.86 -5.58 -24.61
C GLU A 484 -22.78 -6.03 -23.15
N GLN A 485 -22.64 -7.34 -22.91
CA GLN A 485 -22.46 -7.96 -21.61
C GLN A 485 -21.51 -9.14 -21.75
N VAL A 486 -20.56 -9.25 -20.83
CA VAL A 486 -19.72 -10.43 -20.73
C VAL A 486 -20.48 -11.54 -19.98
N PRO A 487 -20.66 -12.74 -20.57
CA PRO A 487 -21.34 -13.83 -19.88
C PRO A 487 -20.50 -14.33 -18.71
N THR A 488 -21.02 -14.26 -17.49
CA THR A 488 -20.34 -14.77 -16.29
C THR A 488 -20.71 -16.21 -15.97
N LEU A 489 -19.87 -16.90 -15.20
CA LEU A 489 -20.23 -18.18 -14.61
C LEU A 489 -21.49 -18.03 -13.73
N PRO A 490 -22.51 -18.90 -13.87
CA PRO A 490 -23.62 -18.92 -12.92
C PRO A 490 -23.11 -19.15 -11.49
N ALA A 491 -23.70 -18.49 -10.50
CA ALA A 491 -23.28 -18.59 -9.10
C ALA A 491 -23.31 -20.05 -8.60
N VAL A 492 -22.16 -20.71 -8.64
CA VAL A 492 -21.99 -22.12 -8.33
C VAL A 492 -20.66 -22.28 -7.60
N SER A 493 -20.74 -22.84 -6.39
CA SER A 493 -19.58 -23.27 -5.61
C SER A 493 -19.61 -24.80 -5.50
N VAL A 494 -18.52 -25.46 -5.89
CA VAL A 494 -18.44 -26.93 -5.98
C VAL A 494 -17.36 -27.50 -5.10
N THR A 495 -17.59 -28.71 -4.62
CA THR A 495 -16.57 -29.61 -4.06
C THR A 495 -16.19 -30.68 -5.08
N TYR A 496 -15.00 -31.26 -4.93
CA TYR A 496 -14.50 -32.28 -5.87
C TYR A 496 -15.48 -33.43 -6.09
N SER A 497 -16.13 -33.91 -5.02
CA SER A 497 -17.05 -35.05 -5.08
C SER A 497 -18.35 -34.78 -5.85
N GLU A 498 -18.66 -33.52 -6.13
CA GLU A 498 -19.86 -33.12 -6.89
C GLU A 498 -19.60 -33.07 -8.40
N LEU A 499 -18.32 -33.07 -8.81
CA LEU A 499 -17.91 -33.01 -10.21
C LEU A 499 -18.01 -34.37 -10.89
N THR A 500 -18.57 -34.39 -12.09
CA THR A 500 -18.52 -35.54 -12.99
C THR A 500 -17.58 -35.23 -14.16
N THR A 501 -16.46 -35.92 -14.25
CA THR A 501 -15.50 -35.78 -15.36
C THR A 501 -15.95 -36.59 -16.57
N ASP A 502 -15.87 -35.97 -17.76
CA ASP A 502 -16.35 -36.55 -19.02
C ASP A 502 -15.18 -36.85 -19.97
N LYS A 503 -14.34 -35.84 -20.23
CA LYS A 503 -13.32 -35.90 -21.29
C LYS A 503 -12.08 -35.08 -20.94
N LEU A 504 -10.88 -35.64 -21.20
CA LEU A 504 -9.63 -34.86 -21.20
C LEU A 504 -9.63 -33.87 -22.37
N VAL A 505 -9.52 -32.58 -22.07
CA VAL A 505 -9.56 -31.45 -23.00
C VAL A 505 -8.15 -31.08 -23.44
N ALA A 506 -7.23 -30.95 -22.48
CA ALA A 506 -5.83 -30.61 -22.71
C ALA A 506 -4.94 -31.30 -21.69
N SER A 507 -3.67 -31.48 -22.04
CA SER A 507 -2.64 -32.05 -21.16
C SER A 507 -1.32 -31.33 -21.44
N SER A 508 -0.61 -31.01 -20.38
CA SER A 508 0.73 -30.43 -20.37
C SER A 508 1.65 -31.28 -19.47
N PRO A 509 2.97 -31.06 -19.46
CA PRO A 509 3.88 -31.83 -18.59
C PRO A 509 3.59 -31.71 -17.08
N VAL A 510 2.75 -30.76 -16.67
CA VAL A 510 2.47 -30.46 -15.25
C VAL A 510 0.98 -30.48 -14.89
N THR A 511 0.08 -30.35 -15.86
CA THR A 511 -1.36 -30.19 -15.62
C THR A 511 -2.19 -30.86 -16.71
N ASP A 512 -3.18 -31.64 -16.28
CA ASP A 512 -4.27 -32.17 -17.10
C ASP A 512 -5.54 -31.33 -16.89
N VAL A 513 -6.27 -31.10 -17.97
CA VAL A 513 -7.52 -30.32 -17.96
C VAL A 513 -8.65 -31.19 -18.49
N TYR A 514 -9.66 -31.43 -17.65
CA TYR A 514 -10.85 -32.19 -17.96
C TYR A 514 -12.06 -31.29 -18.14
N ARG A 515 -12.93 -31.68 -19.07
CA ARG A 515 -14.32 -31.20 -19.08
C ARG A 515 -15.05 -31.90 -17.95
N ALA A 516 -15.60 -31.12 -17.03
CA ALA A 516 -16.40 -31.59 -15.93
C ALA A 516 -17.82 -31.00 -15.99
N THR A 517 -18.78 -31.66 -15.36
CA THR A 517 -20.13 -31.12 -15.16
C THR A 517 -20.55 -31.20 -13.70
N VAL A 518 -21.38 -30.23 -13.29
CA VAL A 518 -22.05 -30.20 -11.99
C VAL A 518 -23.54 -29.96 -12.20
N LYS A 519 -24.38 -30.67 -11.42
CA LYS A 519 -25.83 -30.50 -11.47
C LYS A 519 -26.26 -29.45 -10.44
N THR A 520 -26.92 -28.41 -10.91
CA THR A 520 -27.49 -27.33 -10.10
C THR A 520 -29.02 -27.39 -10.13
N THR A 521 -29.68 -26.52 -9.37
CA THR A 521 -31.15 -26.34 -9.41
C THR A 521 -31.65 -25.88 -10.77
N ASP A 522 -30.82 -25.16 -11.52
CA ASP A 522 -31.19 -24.47 -12.76
C ASP A 522 -30.70 -25.20 -14.02
N GLY A 523 -29.97 -26.31 -13.85
CA GLY A 523 -29.49 -27.13 -14.95
C GLY A 523 -28.12 -27.76 -14.68
N GLU A 524 -27.55 -28.36 -15.71
CA GLU A 524 -26.17 -28.84 -15.68
C GLU A 524 -25.23 -27.71 -16.14
N VAL A 525 -24.23 -27.41 -15.31
CA VAL A 525 -23.18 -26.42 -15.61
C VAL A 525 -21.92 -27.15 -16.04
N VAL A 526 -21.29 -26.67 -17.11
CA VAL A 526 -20.05 -27.23 -17.67
C VAL A 526 -18.86 -26.44 -17.14
N LEU A 527 -17.87 -27.14 -16.60
CA LEU A 527 -16.67 -26.58 -15.99
C LEU A 527 -15.41 -27.17 -16.64
N ALA A 528 -14.29 -26.49 -16.47
CA ALA A 528 -12.96 -27.01 -16.74
C ALA A 528 -12.28 -27.34 -15.41
N LEU A 529 -12.04 -28.63 -15.15
CA LEU A 529 -11.34 -29.14 -13.98
C LEU A 529 -9.86 -29.33 -14.32
N LYS A 530 -8.97 -28.66 -13.59
CA LYS A 530 -7.52 -28.73 -13.77
C LYS A 530 -6.90 -29.49 -12.61
N GLU A 531 -6.07 -30.47 -12.92
CA GLU A 531 -5.42 -31.37 -11.97
C GLU A 531 -3.94 -31.55 -12.34
N PRO A 532 -3.03 -31.74 -11.37
CA PRO A 532 -1.67 -32.14 -11.66
C PRO A 532 -1.62 -33.47 -12.41
N GLN A 533 -0.71 -33.62 -13.37
CA GLN A 533 -0.59 -34.86 -14.16
C GLN A 533 -0.11 -36.06 -13.32
N GLU A 534 0.75 -35.83 -12.33
CA GLU A 534 1.24 -36.85 -11.39
C GLU A 534 0.99 -36.39 -9.93
N PRO A 535 -0.26 -36.39 -9.46
CA PRO A 535 -0.60 -35.81 -8.16
C PRO A 535 0.10 -36.52 -6.99
N ASP A 536 0.31 -37.83 -7.11
CA ASP A 536 0.97 -38.66 -6.09
C ASP A 536 2.49 -38.41 -5.97
N SER A 537 3.12 -37.78 -6.98
CA SER A 537 4.57 -37.48 -6.98
C SER A 537 4.88 -36.05 -6.52
N LEU A 538 3.85 -35.24 -6.23
CA LEU A 538 4.03 -33.87 -5.78
C LEU A 538 4.65 -33.79 -4.39
N HIS A 539 5.70 -32.98 -4.27
CA HIS A 539 6.26 -32.64 -2.97
C HIS A 539 5.26 -31.79 -2.17
N PRO A 540 5.11 -31.96 -0.83
CA PRO A 540 4.15 -31.20 -0.03
C PRO A 540 4.25 -29.69 -0.19
N GLY A 541 5.47 -29.15 -0.24
CA GLY A 541 5.68 -27.72 -0.50
C GLY A 541 5.22 -27.21 -1.88
N VAL A 542 4.96 -28.09 -2.86
CA VAL A 542 4.32 -27.73 -4.14
C VAL A 542 2.80 -27.73 -3.99
N VAL A 543 2.25 -28.70 -3.24
CA VAL A 543 0.82 -28.75 -2.88
C VAL A 543 0.39 -27.46 -2.18
N ASP A 544 1.11 -27.05 -1.13
CA ASP A 544 0.81 -25.82 -0.38
C ASP A 544 0.82 -24.57 -1.27
N ARG A 545 1.76 -24.52 -2.23
CA ARG A 545 1.87 -23.42 -3.19
C ARG A 545 0.73 -23.41 -4.20
N LEU A 546 0.29 -24.57 -4.67
CA LEU A 546 -0.87 -24.66 -5.57
C LEU A 546 -2.14 -24.18 -4.88
N LEU A 547 -2.37 -24.59 -3.63
CA LEU A 547 -3.51 -24.12 -2.85
C LEU A 547 -3.47 -22.61 -2.61
N SER A 548 -2.30 -22.08 -2.28
CA SER A 548 -2.10 -20.63 -2.15
C SER A 548 -2.36 -19.89 -3.47
N GLY A 549 -1.98 -20.49 -4.61
CA GLY A 549 -2.26 -19.95 -5.93
C GLY A 549 -3.76 -19.89 -6.24
N PHE A 550 -4.50 -20.94 -5.89
CA PHE A 550 -5.96 -20.96 -6.04
C PHE A 550 -6.65 -19.90 -5.17
N GLU A 551 -6.20 -19.70 -3.93
CA GLU A 551 -6.71 -18.64 -3.05
C GLU A 551 -6.45 -17.23 -3.62
N ILE A 552 -5.29 -17.02 -4.25
CA ILE A 552 -4.97 -15.75 -4.93
C ILE A 552 -5.92 -15.53 -6.11
N TRP A 553 -6.19 -16.57 -6.88
CA TRP A 553 -7.11 -16.49 -8.02
C TRP A 553 -8.54 -16.18 -7.55
N ASP A 554 -9.03 -16.86 -6.52
CA ASP A 554 -10.35 -16.62 -5.91
C ASP A 554 -10.55 -15.17 -5.44
N LEU A 555 -9.46 -14.48 -5.03
CA LEU A 555 -9.52 -13.08 -4.61
C LEU A 555 -9.77 -12.09 -5.75
N ILE A 556 -9.42 -12.47 -6.99
CA ILE A 556 -9.38 -11.57 -8.15
C ILE A 556 -10.30 -12.03 -9.29
N ASP A 557 -11.12 -13.06 -9.07
CA ASP A 557 -11.94 -13.65 -10.13
C ASP A 557 -13.24 -12.90 -10.41
N GLU A 558 -13.57 -11.91 -9.58
CA GLU A 558 -14.67 -10.95 -9.76
C GLU A 558 -14.33 -9.88 -10.83
N HIS A 559 -14.08 -10.31 -12.07
CA HIS A 559 -13.83 -9.43 -13.21
C HIS A 559 -14.24 -10.06 -14.54
N ASP A 560 -14.80 -9.26 -15.45
CA ASP A 560 -15.30 -9.71 -16.76
C ASP A 560 -14.22 -10.38 -17.63
N HIS A 561 -12.95 -10.02 -17.42
CA HIS A 561 -11.81 -10.54 -18.17
C HIS A 561 -10.88 -11.45 -17.35
N VAL A 562 -11.33 -11.92 -16.18
CA VAL A 562 -10.63 -12.94 -15.39
C VAL A 562 -11.48 -14.20 -15.37
N VAL A 563 -10.86 -15.35 -15.66
CA VAL A 563 -11.57 -16.63 -15.65
C VAL A 563 -12.06 -16.95 -14.24
N SER A 564 -13.36 -17.10 -14.05
CA SER A 564 -13.98 -17.33 -12.73
C SER A 564 -13.73 -18.74 -12.18
N LEU A 565 -13.64 -18.85 -10.86
CA LEU A 565 -13.56 -20.10 -10.13
C LEU A 565 -14.95 -20.64 -9.77
N ALA A 566 -15.14 -21.95 -9.97
CA ALA A 566 -16.29 -22.68 -9.44
C ALA A 566 -15.95 -23.37 -8.11
N GLY A 567 -14.67 -23.63 -7.84
CA GLY A 567 -14.20 -24.25 -6.60
C GLY A 567 -12.79 -24.82 -6.74
N TYR A 568 -12.11 -25.06 -5.62
CA TYR A 568 -10.77 -25.63 -5.57
C TYR A 568 -10.54 -26.38 -4.27
N GLY A 569 -9.48 -27.18 -4.19
CA GLY A 569 -9.14 -27.89 -2.96
C GLY A 569 -7.90 -28.77 -3.06
N GLY A 570 -7.46 -29.29 -1.91
CA GLY A 570 -6.28 -30.16 -1.80
C GLY A 570 -6.58 -31.66 -1.81
N GLU A 571 -7.85 -32.06 -1.76
CA GLU A 571 -8.29 -33.45 -1.63
C GLU A 571 -9.17 -33.84 -2.83
N PRO A 572 -8.95 -35.02 -3.46
CA PRO A 572 -7.98 -36.07 -3.11
C PRO A 572 -6.51 -35.74 -3.44
N HIS A 573 -6.31 -34.68 -4.21
CA HIS A 573 -5.03 -34.03 -4.54
C HIS A 573 -5.37 -32.59 -4.93
N PRO A 574 -4.41 -31.67 -5.11
CA PRO A 574 -4.72 -30.32 -5.61
C PRO A 574 -5.58 -30.34 -6.88
N TRP A 575 -6.64 -29.53 -6.89
CA TRP A 575 -7.51 -29.35 -8.04
C TRP A 575 -8.12 -27.95 -8.03
N VAL A 576 -8.44 -27.45 -9.22
CA VAL A 576 -9.23 -26.23 -9.40
C VAL A 576 -10.23 -26.43 -10.52
N ALA A 577 -11.48 -26.07 -10.26
CA ALA A 577 -12.55 -26.02 -11.23
C ALA A 577 -12.80 -24.55 -11.62
N THR A 578 -12.65 -24.28 -12.90
CA THR A 578 -12.91 -22.98 -13.53
C THR A 578 -14.12 -23.09 -14.44
N GLU A 579 -14.66 -21.97 -14.86
CA GLU A 579 -15.62 -21.99 -15.96
C GLU A 579 -15.04 -22.54 -17.27
N HIS A 580 -15.92 -23.04 -18.14
CA HIS A 580 -15.51 -23.63 -19.40
C HIS A 580 -15.58 -22.62 -20.55
N LEU A 581 -14.42 -22.23 -21.06
CA LEU A 581 -14.28 -21.33 -22.21
C LEU A 581 -14.11 -22.11 -23.51
N ASP A 582 -15.02 -21.90 -24.47
CA ASP A 582 -15.18 -22.73 -25.67
C ASP A 582 -14.51 -22.14 -26.94
N GLY A 583 -14.01 -20.90 -26.86
CA GLY A 583 -13.40 -20.16 -27.96
C GLY A 583 -11.91 -20.44 -28.17
N GLY A 584 -11.30 -21.34 -27.41
CA GLY A 584 -9.86 -21.64 -27.49
C GLY A 584 -8.99 -20.62 -26.75
N ASN A 585 -7.73 -20.45 -27.16
CA ASN A 585 -6.78 -19.53 -26.54
C ASN A 585 -6.11 -18.61 -27.58
N LEU A 586 -5.39 -17.59 -27.09
CA LEU A 586 -4.73 -16.59 -27.94
C LEU A 586 -3.71 -17.19 -28.89
N GLY A 587 -3.00 -18.24 -28.49
CA GLY A 587 -2.01 -18.91 -29.35
C GLY A 587 -2.60 -19.48 -30.64
N TRP A 588 -3.89 -19.81 -30.66
CA TRP A 588 -4.57 -20.26 -31.89
C TRP A 588 -5.09 -19.12 -32.76
N ARG A 589 -5.22 -17.91 -32.20
CA ARG A 589 -5.85 -16.74 -32.82
C ARG A 589 -4.83 -15.67 -33.24
N ALA A 590 -3.61 -15.72 -32.72
CA ALA A 590 -2.53 -14.80 -33.05
C ALA A 590 -2.36 -14.63 -34.57
N GLY A 591 -2.36 -13.37 -35.04
CA GLY A 591 -2.28 -12.99 -36.45
C GLY A 591 -3.51 -13.34 -37.30
N GLN A 592 -4.60 -13.83 -36.72
CA GLN A 592 -5.84 -14.17 -37.44
C GLN A 592 -7.00 -13.22 -37.16
N LEU A 593 -6.94 -12.44 -36.07
CA LEU A 593 -7.94 -11.44 -35.73
C LEU A 593 -7.80 -10.22 -36.64
N ASP A 594 -8.91 -9.54 -36.93
CA ASP A 594 -8.83 -8.21 -37.51
C ASP A 594 -8.22 -7.21 -36.49
N PHE A 595 -7.72 -6.09 -36.99
CA PHE A 595 -6.92 -5.18 -36.18
C PHE A 595 -7.69 -4.56 -35.01
N GLU A 596 -8.96 -4.21 -35.23
CA GLU A 596 -9.86 -3.67 -34.19
C GLU A 596 -10.12 -4.72 -33.11
N GLN A 597 -10.44 -5.97 -33.50
CA GLN A 597 -10.65 -7.06 -32.55
C GLN A 597 -9.36 -7.40 -31.78
N ALA A 598 -8.20 -7.35 -32.42
CA ALA A 598 -6.91 -7.55 -31.78
C ALA A 598 -6.61 -6.45 -30.75
N LEU A 599 -6.90 -5.18 -31.07
CA LEU A 599 -6.77 -4.06 -30.14
C LEU A 599 -7.70 -4.21 -28.93
N TRP A 600 -8.99 -4.47 -29.16
CA TRP A 600 -9.94 -4.70 -28.07
C TRP A 600 -9.52 -5.89 -27.19
N THR A 601 -9.00 -6.96 -27.81
CA THR A 601 -8.48 -8.12 -27.08
C THR A 601 -7.30 -7.74 -26.18
N ALA A 602 -6.40 -6.89 -26.67
CA ALA A 602 -5.25 -6.41 -25.92
C ALA A 602 -5.69 -5.53 -24.74
N VAL A 603 -6.62 -4.60 -24.96
CA VAL A 603 -7.21 -3.74 -23.92
C VAL A 603 -7.88 -4.58 -22.82
N ALA A 604 -8.77 -5.51 -23.18
CA ALA A 604 -9.45 -6.38 -22.21
C ALA A 604 -8.46 -7.24 -21.40
N THR A 605 -7.37 -7.68 -22.04
CA THR A 605 -6.30 -8.42 -21.36
C THR A 605 -5.54 -7.51 -20.39
N THR A 606 -5.24 -6.26 -20.76
CA THR A 606 -4.62 -5.29 -19.84
C THR A 606 -5.53 -4.96 -18.66
N GLU A 607 -6.85 -4.83 -18.87
CA GLU A 607 -7.82 -4.58 -17.79
C GLU A 607 -7.86 -5.74 -16.78
N ALA A 608 -7.83 -6.98 -17.25
CA ALA A 608 -7.72 -8.15 -16.37
C ALA A 608 -6.44 -8.14 -15.52
N VAL A 609 -5.31 -7.78 -16.13
CA VAL A 609 -4.02 -7.70 -15.44
C VAL A 609 -3.97 -6.52 -14.49
N GLU A 610 -4.53 -5.38 -14.87
CA GLU A 610 -4.69 -4.22 -14.01
C GLU A 610 -5.57 -4.53 -12.79
N HIS A 611 -6.67 -5.24 -12.98
CA HIS A 611 -7.55 -5.69 -11.90
C HIS A 611 -6.80 -6.54 -10.86
N ALA A 612 -5.91 -7.42 -11.32
CA ALA A 612 -5.05 -8.22 -10.45
C ALA A 612 -3.97 -7.36 -9.77
N HIS A 613 -3.32 -6.47 -10.53
CA HIS A 613 -2.29 -5.55 -10.03
C HIS A 613 -2.82 -4.62 -8.95
N SER A 614 -4.06 -4.12 -9.09
CA SER A 614 -4.71 -3.26 -8.09
C SER A 614 -4.94 -3.97 -6.75
N ARG A 615 -4.97 -5.31 -6.77
CA ARG A 615 -5.04 -6.21 -5.60
C ARG A 615 -3.67 -6.77 -5.19
N GLY A 616 -2.58 -6.27 -5.77
CA GLY A 616 -1.21 -6.66 -5.46
C GLY A 616 -0.80 -8.03 -6.02
N VAL A 617 -1.51 -8.53 -7.02
CA VAL A 617 -1.24 -9.83 -7.64
C VAL A 617 -0.57 -9.60 -9.00
N ALA A 618 0.69 -10.00 -9.14
CA ALA A 618 1.36 -10.10 -10.44
C ALA A 618 1.19 -11.53 -11.00
N HIS A 619 0.99 -11.66 -12.31
CA HIS A 619 0.83 -12.95 -12.96
C HIS A 619 2.17 -13.68 -13.10
N LEU A 620 3.23 -12.97 -13.51
CA LEU A 620 4.62 -13.41 -13.71
C LEU A 620 4.84 -14.52 -14.74
N GLU A 621 3.78 -14.96 -15.42
CA GLU A 621 3.81 -16.04 -16.39
C GLU A 621 2.70 -15.91 -17.43
N LEU A 622 2.57 -14.71 -18.01
CA LEU A 622 1.62 -14.50 -19.10
C LEU A 622 2.15 -15.16 -20.38
N THR A 623 1.38 -16.11 -20.89
CA THR A 623 1.61 -16.78 -22.17
C THR A 623 0.32 -16.80 -23.00
N PRO A 624 0.38 -17.09 -24.31
CA PRO A 624 -0.82 -17.21 -25.14
C PRO A 624 -1.82 -18.27 -24.66
N GLY A 625 -1.37 -19.25 -23.86
CA GLY A 625 -2.23 -20.26 -23.25
C GLY A 625 -3.06 -19.75 -22.07
N ASN A 626 -2.66 -18.62 -21.46
CA ASN A 626 -3.34 -18.01 -20.32
C ASN A 626 -4.55 -17.18 -20.73
N VAL A 627 -4.54 -16.60 -21.93
CA VAL A 627 -5.64 -15.81 -22.48
C VAL A 627 -6.60 -16.73 -23.25
N LEU A 628 -7.72 -17.06 -22.61
CA LEU A 628 -8.75 -17.97 -23.11
C LEU A 628 -9.93 -17.17 -23.67
N PHE A 629 -10.71 -17.75 -24.58
CA PHE A 629 -11.82 -17.04 -25.23
C PHE A 629 -13.18 -17.69 -24.94
N ARG A 630 -14.19 -16.86 -24.69
CA ARG A 630 -15.61 -17.26 -24.66
C ARG A 630 -16.29 -16.89 -25.96
N SER A 631 -16.94 -17.85 -26.61
CA SER A 631 -17.74 -17.57 -27.81
C SER A 631 -19.02 -16.80 -27.44
N VAL A 632 -19.26 -15.67 -28.11
CA VAL A 632 -20.51 -14.89 -27.94
C VAL A 632 -21.28 -14.83 -29.26
N GLU A 633 -22.56 -15.20 -29.21
CA GLU A 633 -23.40 -15.18 -30.40
C GLU A 633 -23.61 -13.73 -30.88
N GLY A 634 -23.21 -13.46 -32.13
CA GLY A 634 -23.42 -12.16 -32.76
C GLY A 634 -22.45 -11.04 -32.35
N ALA A 635 -21.47 -11.32 -31.48
CA ALA A 635 -20.44 -10.37 -31.04
C ALA A 635 -19.02 -10.98 -31.17
N TRP A 636 -17.98 -10.19 -30.87
CA TRP A 636 -16.62 -10.70 -30.69
C TRP A 636 -16.55 -11.67 -29.51
N ASP A 637 -15.64 -12.63 -29.58
CA ASP A 637 -15.42 -13.58 -28.49
C ASP A 637 -14.63 -12.87 -27.38
N VAL A 638 -15.02 -13.08 -26.12
CA VAL A 638 -14.46 -12.38 -24.96
C VAL A 638 -13.15 -13.03 -24.52
N PRO A 639 -12.03 -12.30 -24.41
CA PRO A 639 -10.82 -12.81 -23.78
C PRO A 639 -10.92 -12.76 -22.25
N GLU A 640 -10.44 -13.81 -21.61
CA GLU A 640 -10.35 -13.91 -20.16
C GLU A 640 -9.00 -14.52 -19.77
N VAL A 641 -8.33 -13.92 -18.78
CA VAL A 641 -7.00 -14.33 -18.32
C VAL A 641 -7.13 -15.37 -17.21
N SER A 642 -6.38 -16.46 -17.36
CA SER A 642 -6.38 -17.60 -16.45
C SER A 642 -4.97 -17.94 -15.96
N GLY A 643 -4.87 -18.74 -14.90
CA GLY A 643 -3.56 -19.16 -14.37
C GLY A 643 -2.96 -18.15 -13.40
N TRP A 644 -3.81 -17.46 -12.65
CA TRP A 644 -3.41 -16.60 -11.55
C TRP A 644 -2.85 -17.39 -10.38
N GLY A 645 -1.76 -16.90 -9.78
CA GLY A 645 -1.11 -17.56 -8.65
C GLY A 645 -0.22 -18.75 -9.01
N PHE A 646 0.03 -19.01 -10.30
CA PHE A 646 0.98 -20.02 -10.77
C PHE A 646 2.20 -19.32 -11.37
N SER A 647 3.40 -19.71 -10.92
CA SER A 647 4.60 -19.64 -11.75
C SER A 647 5.10 -21.06 -11.95
N THR A 648 5.55 -21.44 -13.13
CA THR A 648 6.05 -22.79 -13.47
C THR A 648 7.25 -23.21 -12.64
N ARG A 649 7.99 -22.26 -12.03
CA ARG A 649 8.97 -22.54 -10.96
C ARG A 649 8.35 -23.29 -9.77
N LEU A 650 7.04 -23.17 -9.55
CA LEU A 650 6.32 -23.81 -8.46
C LEU A 650 6.00 -25.28 -8.78
N LEU A 651 5.82 -25.64 -10.05
CA LEU A 651 5.45 -26.99 -10.50
C LEU A 651 6.65 -27.86 -10.86
N ALA A 652 7.75 -27.27 -11.33
CA ALA A 652 8.98 -28.00 -11.65
C ALA A 652 9.74 -28.38 -10.36
N SER A 653 9.74 -29.66 -10.00
CA SER A 653 10.64 -30.17 -8.97
C SER A 653 12.08 -30.11 -9.48
N SER A 654 12.94 -29.33 -8.80
CA SER A 654 14.40 -29.26 -8.94
C SER A 654 15.01 -28.52 -10.15
N THR A 655 15.82 -27.49 -9.86
CA THR A 655 17.09 -27.05 -10.50
C THR A 655 17.32 -27.03 -12.02
N THR A 656 16.39 -27.43 -12.88
CA THR A 656 16.53 -27.33 -14.34
C THR A 656 15.62 -26.24 -14.90
N SER A 657 16.10 -25.57 -15.94
CA SER A 657 15.43 -24.53 -16.72
C SER A 657 14.20 -25.02 -17.51
N GLU A 658 13.62 -26.17 -17.16
CA GLU A 658 12.59 -26.88 -17.91
C GLU A 658 11.16 -26.36 -17.69
N GLY A 659 10.97 -25.36 -16.82
CA GLY A 659 9.64 -24.80 -16.52
C GLY A 659 9.28 -23.52 -17.28
N LEU A 660 10.26 -22.74 -17.73
CA LEU A 660 9.98 -21.45 -18.38
C LEU A 660 9.55 -21.67 -19.84
N SER A 661 8.60 -20.87 -20.30
CA SER A 661 8.49 -20.56 -21.73
C SER A 661 9.57 -19.51 -22.04
N PRO A 662 10.76 -19.89 -22.54
CA PRO A 662 11.91 -18.98 -22.58
C PRO A 662 11.61 -17.72 -23.40
N GLN A 663 10.78 -17.88 -24.42
CA GLN A 663 10.31 -16.82 -25.30
C GLN A 663 9.48 -15.71 -24.61
N TYR A 664 8.91 -15.95 -23.43
CA TYR A 664 8.13 -14.97 -22.64
C TYR A 664 8.84 -14.57 -21.35
N THR A 665 10.07 -15.04 -21.13
CA THR A 665 10.78 -14.77 -19.87
C THR A 665 11.36 -13.36 -19.89
N ALA A 666 10.99 -12.53 -18.91
CA ALA A 666 11.56 -11.19 -18.80
C ALA A 666 13.02 -11.23 -18.30
N PRO A 667 13.88 -10.27 -18.68
CA PRO A 667 15.28 -10.21 -18.23
C PRO A 667 15.47 -10.38 -16.72
N GLU A 668 14.65 -9.71 -15.91
CA GLU A 668 14.68 -9.76 -14.44
C GLU A 668 14.32 -11.13 -13.85
N GLN A 669 13.61 -11.98 -14.60
CA GLN A 669 13.32 -13.34 -14.17
C GLN A 669 14.55 -14.23 -14.30
N VAL A 670 15.51 -13.87 -15.15
CA VAL A 670 16.75 -14.60 -15.40
C VAL A 670 17.90 -14.04 -14.56
N ASP A 671 18.10 -12.73 -14.62
CA ASP A 671 19.17 -12.01 -13.94
C ASP A 671 18.62 -10.84 -13.10
N PRO A 672 18.06 -11.14 -11.91
CA PRO A 672 17.48 -10.12 -11.05
C PRO A 672 18.53 -9.19 -10.42
N ASP A 673 19.80 -9.59 -10.39
CA ASP A 673 20.88 -8.76 -9.84
C ASP A 673 21.18 -7.57 -10.77
N THR A 674 21.00 -7.76 -12.09
CA THR A 674 21.18 -6.72 -13.10
C THR A 674 19.89 -5.92 -13.34
N TYR A 675 18.76 -6.60 -13.56
CA TYR A 675 17.50 -5.95 -14.03
C TYR A 675 16.46 -5.71 -12.92
N GLY A 676 16.82 -5.96 -11.65
CA GLY A 676 15.91 -5.86 -10.51
C GLY A 676 15.08 -7.13 -10.29
N HIS A 677 14.32 -7.21 -9.19
CA HIS A 677 13.50 -8.40 -8.90
C HIS A 677 12.19 -8.42 -9.73
N PRO A 678 11.64 -9.59 -10.09
CA PRO A 678 10.33 -9.69 -10.74
C PRO A 678 9.20 -9.06 -9.92
N ASP A 679 8.32 -8.32 -10.58
CA ASP A 679 7.20 -7.56 -10.00
C ASP A 679 6.08 -7.37 -11.05
N ASN A 680 5.16 -6.44 -10.83
CA ASN A 680 4.09 -6.11 -11.77
C ASN A 680 4.59 -5.57 -13.14
N VAL A 681 5.76 -4.93 -13.19
CA VAL A 681 6.38 -4.45 -14.45
C VAL A 681 6.92 -5.63 -15.28
N THR A 682 7.13 -6.79 -14.67
CA THR A 682 7.44 -8.03 -15.40
C THR A 682 6.27 -8.46 -16.29
N ASP A 683 5.02 -8.29 -15.83
CA ASP A 683 3.84 -8.62 -16.65
C ASP A 683 3.72 -7.71 -17.88
N VAL A 684 4.14 -6.44 -17.77
CA VAL A 684 4.15 -5.49 -18.91
C VAL A 684 5.03 -6.00 -20.04
N TYR A 685 6.22 -6.54 -19.72
CA TYR A 685 7.12 -7.13 -20.71
C TYR A 685 6.48 -8.36 -21.38
N GLN A 686 5.88 -9.25 -20.58
CA GLN A 686 5.22 -10.46 -21.08
C GLN A 686 4.02 -10.12 -21.97
N LEU A 687 3.22 -9.12 -21.60
CA LEU A 687 2.13 -8.58 -22.41
C LEU A 687 2.64 -7.97 -23.70
N GLY A 688 3.76 -7.25 -23.68
CA GLY A 688 4.40 -6.74 -24.89
C GLY A 688 4.69 -7.83 -25.92
N ILE A 689 5.27 -8.96 -25.49
CA ILE A 689 5.55 -10.11 -26.36
C ILE A 689 4.25 -10.77 -26.82
N LEU A 690 3.30 -10.98 -25.91
CA LEU A 690 2.01 -11.61 -26.19
C LEU A 690 1.18 -10.79 -27.20
N PHE A 691 1.17 -9.46 -27.07
CA PHE A 691 0.50 -8.56 -28.00
C PHE A 691 1.24 -8.46 -29.33
N TYR A 692 2.57 -8.48 -29.33
CA TYR A 692 3.33 -8.58 -30.57
C TYR A 692 2.91 -9.82 -31.38
N GLU A 693 2.78 -10.98 -30.73
CA GLU A 693 2.30 -12.19 -31.39
C GLU A 693 0.82 -12.07 -31.81
N LEU A 694 -0.03 -11.47 -30.97
CA LEU A 694 -1.44 -11.22 -31.28
C LEU A 694 -1.60 -10.45 -32.60
N PHE A 695 -0.85 -9.36 -32.78
CA PHE A 695 -0.95 -8.49 -33.94
C PHE A 695 -0.21 -9.01 -35.18
N THR A 696 0.92 -9.71 -35.00
CA THR A 696 1.79 -10.10 -36.13
C THR A 696 1.70 -11.57 -36.51
N GLY A 697 1.19 -12.42 -35.60
CA GLY A 697 1.22 -13.88 -35.71
C GLY A 697 2.61 -14.49 -35.59
N ARG A 698 3.60 -13.74 -35.07
CA ARG A 698 5.00 -14.17 -34.93
C ARG A 698 5.59 -13.72 -33.61
N SER A 699 6.62 -14.43 -33.14
CA SER A 699 7.46 -14.00 -32.02
C SER A 699 8.24 -12.72 -32.37
N PRO A 700 8.44 -11.78 -31.43
CA PRO A 700 9.28 -10.59 -31.62
C PRO A 700 10.77 -10.91 -31.75
N PHE A 701 11.22 -12.06 -31.26
CA PHE A 701 12.62 -12.50 -31.30
C PHE A 701 12.79 -13.77 -32.13
N ASP A 702 13.84 -13.81 -32.96
CA ASP A 702 14.29 -15.00 -33.72
C ASP A 702 15.02 -15.99 -32.80
N GLU A 703 14.94 -17.29 -33.08
CA GLU A 703 15.66 -18.34 -32.33
C GLU A 703 17.17 -18.08 -32.29
N ALA A 704 17.72 -17.43 -33.33
CA ALA A 704 19.14 -17.05 -33.38
C ALA A 704 19.55 -15.97 -32.36
N GLN A 705 18.60 -15.27 -31.75
CA GLN A 705 18.84 -14.25 -30.71
C GLN A 705 18.96 -14.85 -29.31
N PHE A 706 18.65 -16.13 -29.14
CA PHE A 706 18.83 -16.88 -27.90
C PHE A 706 20.15 -17.68 -28.00
N GLU A 707 21.08 -17.51 -27.05
CA GLU A 707 22.26 -18.40 -26.97
C GLU A 707 21.83 -19.79 -26.48
N ASP A 708 22.61 -20.84 -26.78
CA ASP A 708 22.43 -22.23 -26.30
C ASP A 708 22.57 -22.33 -24.75
N SER A 709 21.72 -21.63 -23.99
CA SER A 709 21.47 -21.67 -22.52
C SER A 709 20.93 -20.35 -21.94
N ASP A 710 20.88 -19.24 -22.70
CA ASP A 710 20.43 -17.93 -22.18
C ASP A 710 18.98 -17.64 -22.61
N PRO A 711 18.02 -17.58 -21.66
CA PRO A 711 16.62 -17.28 -21.96
C PRO A 711 16.37 -15.79 -22.27
N VAL A 712 17.36 -14.90 -22.13
CA VAL A 712 17.22 -13.48 -22.49
C VAL A 712 17.69 -13.26 -23.94
N PRO A 713 16.82 -12.74 -24.84
CA PRO A 713 17.19 -12.47 -26.22
C PRO A 713 18.21 -11.33 -26.32
N ARG A 714 19.14 -11.41 -27.28
CA ARG A 714 20.08 -10.32 -27.58
C ARG A 714 19.59 -9.44 -28.73
N GLY A 715 19.60 -8.12 -28.50
CA GLY A 715 19.23 -7.09 -29.47
C GLY A 715 17.75 -6.71 -29.39
N ASP A 716 17.40 -5.62 -30.07
CA ASP A 716 16.03 -5.11 -30.10
C ASP A 716 15.17 -5.94 -31.05
N PRO A 717 13.86 -6.14 -30.76
CA PRO A 717 12.94 -6.80 -31.68
C PRO A 717 12.64 -5.92 -32.89
N ASP A 718 12.29 -6.55 -34.02
CA ASP A 718 11.83 -5.82 -35.21
C ASP A 718 10.52 -5.06 -34.90
N PRO A 719 10.29 -3.86 -35.44
CA PRO A 719 9.02 -3.17 -35.29
C PRO A 719 7.84 -3.99 -35.87
N PRO A 720 6.68 -4.06 -35.18
CA PRO A 720 5.47 -4.74 -35.68
C PRO A 720 5.10 -4.38 -37.12
N SER A 721 5.18 -3.10 -37.48
CA SER A 721 4.82 -2.60 -38.82
C SER A 721 5.79 -3.02 -39.93
N ASP A 722 7.00 -3.46 -39.58
CA ASP A 722 7.97 -4.01 -40.54
C ASP A 722 7.67 -5.48 -40.88
N VAL A 723 6.97 -6.21 -40.00
CA VAL A 723 6.72 -7.66 -40.15
C VAL A 723 5.27 -8.02 -40.48
N ALA A 724 4.31 -7.12 -40.20
CA ALA A 724 2.89 -7.32 -40.42
C ALA A 724 2.20 -6.06 -40.96
N VAL A 725 0.97 -6.21 -41.47
CA VAL A 725 0.17 -5.08 -41.96
C VAL A 725 -0.56 -4.42 -40.79
N VAL A 726 0.19 -3.67 -39.98
CA VAL A 726 -0.29 -2.92 -38.82
C VAL A 726 0.20 -1.46 -38.86
N PRO A 727 -0.48 -0.51 -38.20
CA PRO A 727 -0.04 0.88 -38.16
C PRO A 727 1.28 1.04 -37.40
N SER A 728 2.16 1.91 -37.88
CA SER A 728 3.44 2.19 -37.20
C SER A 728 3.28 2.83 -35.82
N SER A 729 2.09 3.36 -35.49
CA SER A 729 1.80 3.85 -34.14
C SER A 729 1.74 2.72 -33.10
N LEU A 730 1.63 1.45 -33.52
CA LEU A 730 1.73 0.31 -32.63
C LEU A 730 3.18 -0.01 -32.24
N ASP A 731 4.15 0.40 -33.07
CA ASP A 731 5.56 0.05 -32.88
C ASP A 731 6.09 0.60 -31.55
N ASP A 732 5.96 1.90 -31.33
CA ASP A 732 6.43 2.54 -30.09
C ASP A 732 5.75 1.93 -28.85
N VAL A 733 4.47 1.58 -28.94
CA VAL A 733 3.71 1.00 -27.82
C VAL A 733 4.29 -0.35 -27.41
N LEU A 734 4.47 -1.28 -28.36
CA LEU A 734 4.93 -2.63 -28.05
C LEU A 734 6.43 -2.69 -27.78
N LEU A 735 7.23 -1.89 -28.48
CA LEU A 735 8.68 -1.80 -28.23
C LEU A 735 8.98 -1.23 -26.83
N THR A 736 8.21 -0.24 -26.38
CA THR A 736 8.32 0.29 -25.01
C THR A 736 7.96 -0.77 -23.98
N ALA A 737 6.86 -1.52 -24.18
CA ALA A 737 6.48 -2.60 -23.26
C ALA A 737 7.57 -3.69 -23.15
N MET A 738 8.25 -4.00 -24.27
CA MET A 738 9.29 -5.03 -24.35
C MET A 738 10.73 -4.51 -24.10
N ALA A 739 10.92 -3.28 -23.62
CA ALA A 739 12.27 -2.77 -23.36
C ALA A 739 13.02 -3.67 -22.36
N ALA A 740 14.32 -3.89 -22.52
CA ALA A 740 15.05 -4.78 -21.61
C ALA A 740 15.13 -4.21 -20.18
N GLU A 741 15.38 -2.91 -20.05
CA GLU A 741 15.47 -2.20 -18.77
C GLU A 741 14.08 -1.79 -18.27
N LYS A 742 13.78 -2.04 -17.00
CA LYS A 742 12.48 -1.68 -16.39
C LYS A 742 12.19 -0.18 -16.43
N SER A 743 13.22 0.65 -16.34
CA SER A 743 13.07 2.12 -16.39
C SER A 743 12.58 2.63 -17.74
N ASP A 744 12.75 1.82 -18.79
CA ASP A 744 12.41 2.18 -20.16
C ASP A 744 11.07 1.55 -20.59
N ARG A 745 10.43 0.77 -19.70
CA ARG A 745 9.08 0.20 -19.87
C ARG A 745 8.01 1.10 -19.25
N TYR A 746 6.75 0.81 -19.55
CA TYR A 746 5.65 1.34 -18.75
C TYR A 746 5.77 0.88 -17.29
N GLY A 747 5.79 1.84 -16.37
CA GLY A 747 5.89 1.57 -14.92
C GLY A 747 4.62 0.94 -14.32
N HIS A 748 3.52 0.89 -15.07
CA HIS A 748 2.26 0.26 -14.69
C HIS A 748 1.53 -0.24 -15.94
N VAL A 749 0.78 -1.35 -15.81
CA VAL A 749 0.05 -1.96 -16.94
C VAL A 749 -1.05 -1.04 -17.50
N SER A 750 -1.62 -0.19 -16.66
CA SER A 750 -2.64 0.79 -17.08
C SER A 750 -2.13 1.74 -18.15
N PHE A 751 -0.85 2.15 -18.11
CA PHE A 751 -0.29 3.03 -19.16
C PHE A 751 -0.17 2.33 -20.51
N LEU A 752 0.16 1.04 -20.51
CA LEU A 752 0.10 0.22 -21.72
C LEU A 752 -1.35 0.08 -22.22
N GLY A 753 -2.29 -0.13 -21.29
CA GLY A 753 -3.73 -0.17 -21.58
C GLY A 753 -4.25 1.13 -22.20
N ASP A 754 -3.87 2.28 -21.64
CA ASP A 754 -4.25 3.62 -22.10
C ASP A 754 -3.77 3.88 -23.54
N ASP A 755 -2.53 3.52 -23.86
CA ASP A 755 -1.99 3.70 -25.22
C ASP A 755 -2.65 2.74 -26.24
N LEU A 756 -2.95 1.50 -25.84
CA LEU A 756 -3.71 0.56 -26.66
C LEU A 756 -5.17 1.02 -26.86
N GLN A 757 -5.80 1.56 -25.82
CA GLN A 757 -7.14 2.12 -25.86
C GLN A 757 -7.20 3.37 -26.75
N ALA A 758 -6.20 4.25 -26.67
CA ALA A 758 -6.08 5.41 -27.55
C ALA A 758 -5.92 5.01 -29.03
N LEU A 759 -5.23 3.89 -29.31
CA LEU A 759 -5.19 3.30 -30.65
C LEU A 759 -6.56 2.74 -31.04
N PHE A 760 -7.24 2.04 -30.14
CA PHE A 760 -8.56 1.46 -30.38
C PHE A 760 -9.63 2.52 -30.69
N GLU A 761 -9.62 3.66 -30.01
CA GLU A 761 -10.57 4.75 -30.26
C GLU A 761 -10.32 5.50 -31.58
N ARG A 762 -9.14 5.33 -32.17
CA ARG A 762 -8.73 6.02 -33.40
C ARG A 762 -9.14 5.27 -34.67
N PHE A 763 -9.28 3.96 -34.61
CA PHE A 763 -9.64 3.09 -35.74
C PHE A 763 -11.09 2.64 -35.61
#